data_AF-A0A0Q5FLU5-F1
#
_entry.id   AF-A0A0Q5FLU5-F1
#
_cell.length_a   1.000
_cell.length_b   1.000
_cell.length_c   1.000
_cell.angle_alpha   90.00
_cell.angle_beta   90.00
_cell.angle_gamma   90.00
#
_symmetry.space_group_name_H-M   'P 1'
#
loop_
_entity.id
_entity.type
_entity.pdbx_description
1 polymer ?
#
loop_
_entity_poly.entity_id
_entity_poly.type
_entity_poly.pdbx_seq_one_letter_code
_entity_poly.pdbx_strand_id
1 'polypeptide(L)'
;MPNEVLNKPNAGENSTFNGAITGLYGDVLQGWAFNSAQPDQRLIIDICIDGASVALVRADQFQPNAQAGDQFHGFSAQLQQHWLEGATRISAMVANQDHWLDGQLQIPVLPSKEPAPVAAIVWHSGGLRIGGWSWDPQAPQRHVQVTVRESNKVLGRIFCDKHQQSLSYRSSSDHGFVFDLPWSLADGKLHIIDVENDLGQPLAGSPIKVCCWPEGLEGLLHQYDQIPDEQTMTLLTQVAKEQALYLPKSAGFGHYPQWFELFQHNAPPKNRPSQGKLGLLLISEGDIALESISLGSLRSQRPMQYQIAKGSAEDILPALAHLLKDGCDRIVPLFDGDRLGVNALEHLSGLLDNGNAWAYADCDRDGSHGERSLPWFKPVWDIDLFIGADIFTPGAIFSSTILNQALALLTPLDGLKSLNWHYLLAGIALATEMSHARVAHLPQVLYHRHHLAPASPEEAAASMDRHQAIAWLCQCLTPGALVRALPKYPALLHAQWPLPAELPKVSLIVPTRDQVGLLRTCIDGLLKNTDYPNLEIIVVDNQSSDPATLSYLDALPAQGVKVLPYPQPFNYSAINNYAADHATGELLGLVNNDIEIIEAGWLKEMVSQLLRPNVGAVGAKLLWPNRMVQHGGVVVGVNGLAAHTGNNLEQQDPGYLGMNQITRRQSAVTAACLLLRASIFDAVDGLDERAFPVAFNDVDLCLRIQQLGLHLIWTPFAQLIHAESASRGKDQIPEKRARASREQQGFIERWSHVGQNDLYYHPALSLDYLSGPYGGLAIPCRPLKVRAGKALVQTKR
;
A
#
# COMPACT_ATOMS: atom_id res chain seq x y z
N MET A 1 73.18 36.02 31.30
CA MET A 1 72.84 37.14 30.41
C MET A 1 71.85 36.63 29.38
N PRO A 2 70.68 37.28 29.24
CA PRO A 2 69.61 36.90 28.31
C PRO A 2 69.86 37.47 26.90
N ASN A 3 68.94 37.15 25.97
CA ASN A 3 68.83 37.52 24.54
C ASN A 3 69.30 36.39 23.61
N GLU A 4 68.56 35.99 22.58
CA GLU A 4 67.88 36.85 21.61
C GLU A 4 66.53 36.31 21.10
N VAL A 5 65.62 37.27 20.91
CA VAL A 5 64.45 37.25 20.04
C VAL A 5 64.90 37.34 18.58
N LEU A 6 64.47 36.42 17.72
CA LEU A 6 64.22 36.56 16.27
C LEU A 6 63.31 35.38 15.90
N ASN A 7 62.18 35.47 15.20
CA ASN A 7 61.51 36.51 14.43
C ASN A 7 60.04 36.11 14.28
N LYS A 8 59.12 37.09 14.32
CA LYS A 8 57.89 36.99 13.54
C LYS A 8 58.25 37.11 12.05
N PRO A 9 57.49 36.46 11.17
CA PRO A 9 57.00 37.13 9.98
C PRO A 9 55.51 37.41 10.13
N ASN A 10 55.20 38.71 10.05
CA ASN A 10 54.03 39.37 9.50
C ASN A 10 52.66 38.68 9.40
N ALA A 11 51.68 39.45 9.88
CA ALA A 11 50.28 39.38 9.50
C ALA A 11 50.09 39.37 7.98
N GLY A 12 49.19 38.51 7.52
CA GLY A 12 48.28 38.84 6.43
C GLY A 12 46.97 39.33 7.05
N GLU A 13 46.76 40.64 7.03
CA GLU A 13 45.44 41.24 7.22
C GLU A 13 44.52 40.84 6.05
N ASN A 14 43.24 40.67 6.36
CA ASN A 14 42.10 40.34 5.48
C ASN A 14 42.00 38.88 4.98
N SER A 15 41.80 37.95 5.92
CA SER A 15 41.05 36.73 5.57
C SER A 15 39.62 37.13 5.19
N THR A 16 39.24 36.94 3.93
CA THR A 16 37.83 37.08 3.53
C THR A 16 36.98 35.89 3.98
N PHE A 17 37.61 34.81 4.48
CA PHE A 17 36.94 33.65 5.01
C PHE A 17 36.55 33.85 6.47
N ASN A 18 35.32 33.46 6.79
CA ASN A 18 34.75 33.46 8.13
C ASN A 18 34.07 32.11 8.37
N GLY A 19 34.23 31.53 9.55
CA GLY A 19 33.56 30.29 9.89
C GLY A 19 33.92 29.77 11.26
N ALA A 20 33.05 28.92 11.80
CA ALA A 20 33.24 28.30 13.10
C ALA A 20 32.63 26.90 13.14
N ILE A 21 33.26 26.01 13.89
CA ILE A 21 32.65 24.78 14.40
C ILE A 21 31.64 25.18 15.47
N THR A 22 30.39 24.75 15.31
CA THR A 22 29.30 25.04 16.24
C THR A 22 29.10 23.93 17.27
N GLY A 23 29.53 22.70 16.97
CA GLY A 23 29.49 21.61 17.93
C GLY A 23 29.75 20.23 17.30
N LEU A 24 29.93 19.24 18.18
CA LEU A 24 29.94 17.82 17.83
C LEU A 24 28.76 17.16 18.54
N TYR A 25 27.78 16.68 17.78
CA TYR A 25 26.57 16.04 18.30
C TYR A 25 26.61 14.56 17.97
N GLY A 26 26.94 13.73 18.97
CA GLY A 26 27.30 12.33 18.73
C GLY A 26 28.59 12.26 17.91
N ASP A 27 28.49 11.75 16.70
CA ASP A 27 29.59 11.63 15.73
C ASP A 27 29.43 12.59 14.54
N VAL A 28 28.52 13.58 14.61
CA VAL A 28 28.33 14.59 13.57
C VAL A 28 28.97 15.92 13.99
N LEU A 29 30.02 16.33 13.29
CA LEU A 29 30.63 17.65 13.45
C LEU A 29 29.86 18.67 12.63
N GLN A 30 29.43 19.76 13.27
CA GLN A 30 28.71 20.85 12.62
C GLN A 30 29.47 22.16 12.70
N GLY A 31 29.33 22.97 11.67
CA GLY A 31 29.85 24.32 11.63
C GLY A 31 29.32 25.11 10.45
N TRP A 32 29.88 26.28 10.22
CA TRP A 32 29.61 27.08 9.05
C TRP A 32 30.89 27.74 8.57
N ALA A 33 30.95 28.04 7.28
CA ALA A 33 32.06 28.75 6.68
C ALA A 33 31.63 29.43 5.37
N PHE A 34 32.02 30.68 5.17
CA PHE A 34 31.77 31.42 3.93
C PHE A 34 32.90 32.41 3.62
N ASN A 35 32.92 32.89 2.38
CA ASN A 35 33.86 33.90 1.90
C ASN A 35 33.12 35.23 1.71
N SER A 36 33.43 36.25 2.51
CA SER A 36 32.78 37.56 2.45
C SER A 36 32.99 38.29 1.13
N ALA A 37 34.04 37.96 0.35
CA ALA A 37 34.26 38.51 -0.98
C ALA A 37 33.48 37.77 -2.08
N GLN A 38 33.04 36.53 -1.83
CA GLN A 38 32.26 35.70 -2.73
C GLN A 38 31.21 34.91 -1.95
N PRO A 39 30.16 35.59 -1.43
CA PRO A 39 29.19 34.97 -0.53
C PRO A 39 28.46 33.79 -1.19
N ASP A 40 28.30 33.77 -2.51
CA ASP A 40 27.65 32.66 -3.22
C ASP A 40 28.55 31.42 -3.38
N GLN A 41 29.85 31.51 -3.06
CA GLN A 41 30.80 30.41 -3.19
C GLN A 41 30.58 29.36 -2.08
N ARG A 42 30.44 28.09 -2.47
CA ARG A 42 30.40 26.96 -1.52
C ARG A 42 31.79 26.46 -1.22
N LEU A 43 32.26 26.72 0.00
CA LEU A 43 33.58 26.30 0.44
C LEU A 43 33.61 24.80 0.70
N ILE A 44 34.75 24.17 0.41
CA ILE A 44 35.08 22.83 0.89
C ILE A 44 35.85 22.99 2.19
N ILE A 45 35.42 22.29 3.22
CA ILE A 45 35.99 22.29 4.55
C ILE A 45 36.68 20.95 4.78
N ASP A 46 37.96 21.02 5.10
CA ASP A 46 38.79 19.89 5.51
C ASP A 46 38.72 19.72 7.02
N ILE A 47 38.31 18.55 7.47
CA ILE A 47 38.15 18.20 8.87
C ILE A 47 39.35 17.38 9.29
N CYS A 48 40.00 17.85 10.35
CA CYS A 48 41.21 17.27 10.89
C CYS A 48 40.98 16.71 12.29
N ILE A 49 41.43 15.48 12.52
CA ILE A 49 41.48 14.86 13.85
C ILE A 49 42.95 14.70 14.23
N ASP A 50 43.32 15.27 15.37
CA ASP A 50 44.71 15.34 15.86
C ASP A 50 45.73 15.85 14.81
N GLY A 51 45.25 16.69 13.88
CA GLY A 51 46.05 17.28 12.80
C GLY A 51 46.08 16.49 11.49
N ALA A 52 45.44 15.32 11.42
CA ALA A 52 45.30 14.54 10.18
C ALA A 52 43.94 14.81 9.51
N SER A 53 43.94 15.14 8.21
CA SER A 53 42.72 15.26 7.40
C SER A 53 42.00 13.91 7.32
N VAL A 54 40.72 13.88 7.69
CA VAL A 54 39.88 12.67 7.71
C VAL A 54 38.65 12.78 6.83
N ALA A 55 38.19 14.00 6.51
CA ALA A 55 37.01 14.21 5.68
C ALA A 55 36.99 15.60 5.02
N LEU A 56 36.44 15.66 3.81
CA LEU A 56 36.13 16.92 3.11
C LEU A 56 34.61 17.07 3.00
N VAL A 57 34.08 18.21 3.45
CA VAL A 57 32.64 18.50 3.44
C VAL A 57 32.37 19.86 2.78
N ARG A 58 31.26 19.98 2.06
CA ARG A 58 30.85 21.25 1.46
C ARG A 58 29.99 22.05 2.43
N ALA A 59 30.26 23.35 2.55
CA ALA A 59 29.48 24.29 3.34
C ALA A 59 28.27 24.81 2.53
N ASP A 60 27.25 23.95 2.34
CA ASP A 60 26.06 24.22 1.52
C ASP A 60 24.72 23.96 2.25
N GLN A 61 24.75 23.76 3.56
CA GLN A 61 23.57 23.55 4.40
C GLN A 61 23.02 24.88 4.93
N PHE A 62 21.72 24.92 5.17
CA PHE A 62 21.04 26.11 5.70
C PHE A 62 21.51 26.43 7.13
N GLN A 63 21.99 27.65 7.36
CA GLN A 63 22.43 28.16 8.66
C GLN A 63 21.64 29.44 8.99
N PRO A 64 20.67 29.38 9.92
CA PRO A 64 19.67 30.45 10.12
C PRO A 64 20.20 31.79 10.66
N ASN A 65 21.52 31.90 10.91
CA ASN A 65 22.17 33.10 11.45
C ASN A 65 23.38 33.55 10.60
N ALA A 66 23.45 33.15 9.32
CA ALA A 66 24.53 33.59 8.44
C ALA A 66 24.50 35.12 8.27
N GLN A 67 25.63 35.79 8.51
CA GLN A 67 25.72 37.26 8.51
C GLN A 67 25.73 37.86 7.08
N ALA A 68 25.86 37.03 6.04
CA ALA A 68 25.81 37.41 4.63
C ALA A 68 25.44 36.20 3.74
N GLY A 69 25.02 36.44 2.49
CA GLY A 69 24.71 35.40 1.49
C GLY A 69 23.28 34.84 1.56
N ASP A 70 23.04 33.70 0.90
CA ASP A 70 21.73 33.04 0.78
C ASP A 70 21.38 32.12 1.96
N GLN A 71 22.16 32.21 3.05
CA GLN A 71 22.04 31.41 4.27
C GLN A 71 22.43 29.93 4.12
N PHE A 72 22.98 29.49 2.98
CA PHE A 72 23.44 28.11 2.80
C PHE A 72 24.97 28.00 2.94
N HIS A 73 25.47 28.26 4.14
CA HIS A 73 26.91 28.24 4.49
C HIS A 73 27.26 27.27 5.63
N GLY A 74 26.30 26.47 6.08
CA GLY A 74 26.51 25.43 7.08
C GLY A 74 27.14 24.18 6.49
N PHE A 75 27.86 23.42 7.30
CA PHE A 75 28.31 22.07 6.98
C PHE A 75 28.03 21.12 8.14
N SER A 76 27.78 19.87 7.82
CA SER A 76 27.74 18.78 8.78
C SER A 76 28.53 17.60 8.22
N ALA A 77 29.44 17.04 9.00
CA ALA A 77 30.22 15.87 8.61
C ALA A 77 30.08 14.74 9.63
N GLN A 78 29.73 13.57 9.11
CA GLN A 78 29.73 12.34 9.89
C GLN A 78 31.17 11.87 10.08
N LEU A 79 31.64 11.84 11.32
CA LEU A 79 32.94 11.29 11.69
C LEU A 79 32.75 9.80 12.03
N GLN A 80 33.64 8.94 11.53
CA GLN A 80 33.54 7.53 11.88
C GLN A 80 33.95 7.31 13.34
N GLN A 81 33.26 6.40 14.02
CA GLN A 81 33.49 6.08 15.43
C GLN A 81 34.95 5.72 15.73
N HIS A 82 35.60 4.97 14.84
CA HIS A 82 37.01 4.59 14.97
C HIS A 82 38.00 5.78 14.83
N TRP A 83 37.58 6.91 14.27
CA TRP A 83 38.38 8.14 14.25
C TRP A 83 38.29 8.93 15.55
N LEU A 84 37.17 8.80 16.26
CA LEU A 84 36.93 9.46 17.54
C LEU A 84 37.53 8.67 18.71
N GLU A 85 37.75 7.36 18.53
CA GLU A 85 38.43 6.48 19.49
C GLU A 85 39.89 6.90 19.69
N GLY A 86 40.15 7.66 20.76
CA GLY A 86 41.48 8.16 21.11
C GLY A 86 41.81 9.55 20.57
N ALA A 87 40.88 10.19 19.86
CA ALA A 87 41.02 11.57 19.40
C ALA A 87 41.18 12.53 20.58
N THR A 88 42.16 13.42 20.52
CA THR A 88 42.32 14.48 21.54
C THR A 88 41.81 15.83 21.05
N ARG A 89 41.75 16.01 19.73
CA ARG A 89 41.46 17.29 19.08
C ARG A 89 40.71 17.11 17.76
N ILE A 90 39.67 17.89 17.56
CA ILE A 90 39.02 18.07 16.25
C ILE A 90 39.11 19.53 15.83
N SER A 91 39.57 19.77 14.60
CA SER A 91 39.64 21.08 13.96
C SER A 91 39.10 21.02 12.52
N ALA A 92 38.80 22.17 11.94
CA ALA A 92 38.34 22.29 10.57
C ALA A 92 39.01 23.48 9.89
N MET A 93 39.30 23.38 8.59
CA MET A 93 39.90 24.45 7.80
C MET A 93 39.31 24.51 6.40
N VAL A 94 39.45 25.63 5.71
CA VAL A 94 39.06 25.73 4.30
C VAL A 94 40.07 24.92 3.47
N ALA A 95 39.60 23.93 2.73
CA ALA A 95 40.47 23.01 2.00
C ALA A 95 41.37 23.75 0.98
N ASN A 96 42.63 23.34 0.92
CA ASN A 96 43.68 23.97 0.10
C ASN A 96 43.94 25.45 0.42
N GLN A 97 43.57 25.92 1.61
CA GLN A 97 43.85 27.27 2.11
C GLN A 97 44.42 27.16 3.54
N ASP A 98 45.29 28.09 3.94
CA ASP A 98 45.81 28.16 5.31
C ASP A 98 44.85 28.92 6.26
N HIS A 99 43.54 28.62 6.18
CA HIS A 99 42.52 29.26 7.02
C HIS A 99 41.76 28.24 7.88
N TRP A 100 42.03 28.25 9.18
CA TRP A 100 41.34 27.43 10.18
C TRP A 100 40.06 28.11 10.65
N LEU A 101 39.00 27.31 10.80
CA LEU A 101 37.73 27.78 11.36
C LEU A 101 37.85 27.89 12.89
N ASP A 102 37.10 28.82 13.47
CA ASP A 102 37.03 29.00 14.92
C ASP A 102 36.33 27.80 15.59
N GLY A 103 36.54 27.57 16.89
CA GLY A 103 35.78 26.57 17.66
C GLY A 103 36.36 25.15 17.71
N GLN A 104 37.68 25.00 17.62
CA GLN A 104 38.36 23.72 17.83
C GLN A 104 37.87 22.98 19.09
N LEU A 105 37.55 21.70 18.96
CA LEU A 105 37.05 20.88 20.06
C LEU A 105 38.19 20.07 20.70
N GLN A 106 38.32 20.14 22.02
CA GLN A 106 39.18 19.24 22.81
C GLN A 106 38.32 18.10 23.36
N ILE A 107 38.69 16.85 23.05
CA ILE A 107 37.99 15.67 23.55
C ILE A 107 38.75 15.16 24.79
N PRO A 108 38.14 15.18 25.99
CA PRO A 108 38.78 14.66 27.19
C PRO A 108 38.88 13.13 27.16
N VAL A 109 40.02 12.59 27.60
CA VAL A 109 40.25 11.15 27.74
C VAL A 109 39.49 10.60 28.97
N LEU A 110 38.38 9.88 28.68
CA LEU A 110 37.55 8.88 29.40
C LEU A 110 37.55 8.77 30.96
N PRO A 111 36.46 8.30 31.62
CA PRO A 111 35.22 7.74 31.06
C PRO A 111 33.92 8.38 31.60
N SER A 112 32.89 8.55 30.76
CA SER A 112 31.52 8.60 31.28
C SER A 112 30.86 7.23 31.05
N LYS A 113 30.46 6.60 32.16
CA LYS A 113 29.44 5.55 32.17
C LYS A 113 28.07 6.22 32.04
N GLU A 114 27.85 6.98 30.97
CA GLU A 114 26.49 7.31 30.59
C GLU A 114 26.04 6.35 29.50
N PRO A 115 24.85 5.74 29.63
CA PRO A 115 24.34 4.85 28.61
C PRO A 115 24.20 5.62 27.30
N ALA A 116 24.65 5.02 26.19
CA ALA A 116 24.41 5.57 24.87
C ALA A 116 22.91 5.89 24.75
N PRO A 117 22.53 7.12 24.37
CA PRO A 117 21.13 7.51 24.34
C PRO A 117 20.36 6.57 23.43
N VAL A 118 19.16 6.20 23.87
CA VAL A 118 18.23 5.37 23.11
C VAL A 118 18.01 6.06 21.76
N ALA A 119 18.44 5.40 20.68
CA ALA A 119 18.22 5.94 19.34
C ALA A 119 16.72 5.86 19.07
N ALA A 120 16.09 7.01 18.85
CA ALA A 120 14.64 7.05 18.72
C ALA A 120 14.18 8.23 17.87
N ILE A 121 13.19 7.99 17.02
CA ILE A 121 12.56 9.00 16.17
C ILE A 121 11.04 8.85 16.27
N VAL A 122 10.35 9.97 16.19
CA VAL A 122 8.90 10.02 16.01
C VAL A 122 8.58 10.88 14.79
N TRP A 123 7.60 10.45 14.02
CA TRP A 123 7.11 11.13 12.84
C TRP A 123 5.59 11.22 12.86
N HIS A 124 5.10 12.20 12.11
CA HIS A 124 3.69 12.51 11.96
C HIS A 124 3.48 13.16 10.59
N SER A 125 2.51 12.69 9.81
CA SER A 125 2.19 13.20 8.47
C SER A 125 0.86 13.97 8.44
N GLY A 126 0.34 14.33 9.62
CA GLY A 126 -0.99 14.87 9.83
C GLY A 126 -1.89 13.86 10.56
N GLY A 127 -2.58 14.30 11.62
CA GLY A 127 -3.68 13.56 12.24
C GLY A 127 -3.64 13.06 13.65
N LEU A 128 -4.54 12.10 13.91
CA LEU A 128 -4.65 11.45 15.21
C LEU A 128 -3.80 10.19 15.28
N ARG A 129 -2.76 10.08 14.44
CA ARG A 129 -1.86 8.94 14.46
C ARG A 129 -0.42 9.41 14.33
N ILE A 130 0.43 8.85 15.17
CA ILE A 130 1.86 9.09 15.16
C ILE A 130 2.58 7.74 15.09
N GLY A 131 3.74 7.72 14.46
CA GLY A 131 4.58 6.52 14.37
C GLY A 131 6.01 6.88 14.69
N GLY A 132 6.81 5.87 14.98
CA GLY A 132 8.21 6.07 15.28
C GLY A 132 8.90 4.78 15.61
N TRP A 133 10.13 4.86 16.10
CA TRP A 133 10.83 3.74 16.69
C TRP A 133 11.73 4.22 17.82
N SER A 134 12.03 3.31 18.76
CA SER A 134 12.92 3.58 19.89
C SER A 134 13.68 2.30 20.24
N TRP A 135 15.01 2.37 20.16
CA TRP A 135 15.90 1.22 20.33
C TRP A 135 16.96 1.49 21.40
N ASP A 136 17.03 0.58 22.36
CA ASP A 136 18.02 0.61 23.45
C ASP A 136 19.30 -0.12 23.02
N PRO A 137 20.42 0.58 22.77
CA PRO A 137 21.69 -0.04 22.41
C PRO A 137 22.26 -0.96 23.48
N GLN A 138 21.91 -0.75 24.75
CA GLN A 138 22.41 -1.56 25.86
C GLN A 138 21.57 -2.81 26.09
N ALA A 139 20.33 -2.81 25.61
CA ALA A 139 19.45 -3.97 25.60
C ALA A 139 18.78 -4.11 24.22
N PRO A 140 19.50 -4.59 23.18
CA PRO A 140 18.99 -4.63 21.80
C PRO A 140 17.73 -5.48 21.57
N GLN A 141 17.33 -6.30 22.55
CA GLN A 141 16.14 -7.15 22.52
C GLN A 141 15.00 -6.58 23.38
N ARG A 142 15.21 -5.43 24.04
CA ARG A 142 14.21 -4.76 24.89
C ARG A 142 13.34 -3.87 24.02
N HIS A 143 12.03 -4.04 24.14
CA HIS A 143 11.05 -3.09 23.58
C HIS A 143 10.94 -1.89 24.51
N VAL A 144 11.39 -0.71 24.05
CA VAL A 144 11.35 0.53 24.81
C VAL A 144 9.90 1.02 24.93
N GLN A 145 9.46 1.42 26.13
CA GLN A 145 8.15 2.04 26.28
C GLN A 145 8.25 3.54 25.93
N VAL A 146 7.32 4.02 25.12
CA VAL A 146 7.17 5.43 24.77
C VAL A 146 5.92 5.98 25.47
N THR A 147 6.05 7.17 26.06
CA THR A 147 4.95 7.93 26.67
C THR A 147 4.61 9.11 25.78
N VAL A 148 3.33 9.25 25.45
CA VAL A 148 2.79 10.35 24.63
C VAL A 148 1.99 11.27 25.54
N ARG A 149 2.26 12.58 25.50
CA ARG A 149 1.77 13.57 26.46
C ARG A 149 1.33 14.85 25.75
N GLU A 150 0.34 15.53 26.31
CA GLU A 150 0.03 16.92 25.99
C GLU A 150 0.22 17.74 27.26
N SER A 151 1.25 18.59 27.29
CA SER A 151 1.65 19.28 28.52
C SER A 151 1.83 18.28 29.68
N ASN A 152 1.09 18.42 30.79
CA ASN A 152 1.19 17.50 31.94
C ASN A 152 0.29 16.26 31.84
N LYS A 153 -0.54 16.13 30.79
CA LYS A 153 -1.49 15.03 30.64
C LYS A 153 -0.90 13.91 29.79
N VAL A 154 -0.75 12.72 30.38
CA VAL A 154 -0.38 11.51 29.63
C VAL A 154 -1.57 11.07 28.78
N LEU A 155 -1.40 11.08 27.45
CA LEU A 155 -2.39 10.61 26.49
C LEU A 155 -2.34 9.09 26.35
N GLY A 156 -1.15 8.49 26.50
CA GLY A 156 -0.98 7.04 26.57
C GLY A 156 0.48 6.60 26.64
N ARG A 157 0.69 5.29 26.76
CA ARG A 157 1.99 4.63 26.72
C ARG A 157 1.94 3.44 25.80
N ILE A 158 2.98 3.21 25.01
CA ILE A 158 3.06 2.11 24.04
C ILE A 158 4.46 1.51 24.03
N PHE A 159 4.58 0.20 23.81
CA PHE A 159 5.87 -0.45 23.61
C PHE A 159 6.30 -0.34 22.15
N CYS A 160 7.61 -0.21 21.95
CA CYS A 160 8.25 -0.27 20.65
C CYS A 160 8.52 -1.73 20.30
N ASP A 161 7.49 -2.43 19.82
CA ASP A 161 7.49 -3.87 19.53
C ASP A 161 7.07 -4.21 18.09
N LYS A 162 6.90 -3.19 17.25
CA LYS A 162 6.52 -3.36 15.84
C LYS A 162 7.74 -3.43 14.95
N HIS A 163 7.66 -4.25 13.90
CA HIS A 163 8.69 -4.28 12.87
C HIS A 163 8.87 -2.90 12.22
N GLN A 164 10.12 -2.43 12.13
CA GLN A 164 10.47 -1.17 11.50
C GLN A 164 11.59 -1.37 10.48
N GLN A 165 11.25 -1.17 9.20
CA GLN A 165 12.17 -1.39 8.07
C GLN A 165 13.44 -0.53 8.15
N SER A 166 13.37 0.67 8.74
CA SER A 166 14.55 1.52 8.94
C SER A 166 15.54 0.96 9.96
N LEU A 167 15.22 -0.15 10.64
CA LEU A 167 16.10 -0.84 11.60
C LEU A 167 16.54 -2.22 11.10
N SER A 168 16.28 -2.55 9.83
CA SER A 168 16.60 -3.87 9.24
C SER A 168 18.08 -4.25 9.26
N TYR A 169 18.98 -3.27 9.43
CA TYR A 169 20.42 -3.49 9.57
C TYR A 169 20.87 -3.77 11.02
N ARG A 170 19.94 -3.74 11.99
CA ARG A 170 20.23 -4.01 13.41
C ARG A 170 19.94 -5.47 13.77
N SER A 171 20.40 -5.86 14.96
CA SER A 171 20.18 -7.21 15.51
C SER A 171 18.71 -7.54 15.78
N SER A 172 17.87 -6.52 15.90
CA SER A 172 16.41 -6.62 15.85
C SER A 172 15.85 -5.37 15.17
N SER A 173 14.82 -5.57 14.36
CA SER A 173 14.04 -4.53 13.68
C SER A 173 12.73 -4.22 14.41
N ASP A 174 12.41 -4.95 15.48
CA ASP A 174 11.09 -4.93 16.13
C ASP A 174 11.05 -3.86 17.23
N HIS A 175 11.37 -2.63 16.84
CA HIS A 175 11.47 -1.48 17.74
C HIS A 175 10.66 -0.28 17.25
N GLY A 176 9.75 -0.48 16.30
CA GLY A 176 8.77 0.49 15.86
C GLY A 176 7.59 0.59 16.83
N PHE A 177 6.90 1.72 16.81
CA PHE A 177 5.61 1.90 17.45
C PHE A 177 4.67 2.70 16.54
N VAL A 178 3.38 2.53 16.79
CA VAL A 178 2.34 3.34 16.17
C VAL A 178 1.29 3.63 17.22
N PHE A 179 1.04 4.90 17.51
CA PHE A 179 0.14 5.36 18.55
C PHE A 179 -0.99 6.21 17.97
N ASP A 180 -2.20 5.86 18.35
CA ASP A 180 -3.43 6.59 18.03
C ASP A 180 -3.68 7.65 19.11
N LEU A 181 -3.63 8.93 18.73
CA LEU A 181 -3.91 10.07 19.59
C LEU A 181 -5.41 10.18 19.89
N PRO A 182 -5.82 10.66 21.09
CA PRO A 182 -7.22 10.77 21.43
C PRO A 182 -8.03 11.64 20.45
N TRP A 183 -9.23 11.18 20.10
CA TRP A 183 -10.15 11.90 19.21
C TRP A 183 -10.43 13.34 19.63
N SER A 184 -10.40 13.60 20.94
CA SER A 184 -10.61 14.94 21.51
C SER A 184 -9.61 16.01 21.03
N LEU A 185 -8.49 15.61 20.42
CA LEU A 185 -7.50 16.53 19.84
C LEU A 185 -7.86 16.97 18.40
N ALA A 186 -8.95 16.46 17.84
CA ALA A 186 -9.54 16.92 16.59
C ALA A 186 -10.63 17.98 16.82
N ASP A 187 -10.30 19.02 17.58
CA ASP A 187 -11.20 20.13 17.91
C ASP A 187 -10.90 21.43 17.14
N GLY A 188 -9.98 21.36 16.17
CA GLY A 188 -9.53 22.48 15.36
C GLY A 188 -8.48 23.39 16.00
N LYS A 189 -8.05 23.12 17.23
CA LYS A 189 -7.02 23.91 17.92
C LYS A 189 -5.64 23.28 17.75
N LEU A 190 -4.61 24.11 17.94
CA LEU A 190 -3.23 23.66 17.96
C LEU A 190 -2.92 22.96 19.29
N HIS A 191 -2.59 21.68 19.22
CA HIS A 191 -2.13 20.84 20.30
C HIS A 191 -0.63 20.53 20.13
N ILE A 192 0.12 20.54 21.24
CA ILE A 192 1.55 20.23 21.28
C ILE A 192 1.72 18.92 22.02
N ILE A 193 2.26 17.92 21.34
CA ILE A 193 2.36 16.54 21.81
C ILE A 193 3.82 16.16 22.03
N ASP A 194 4.18 15.94 23.28
CA ASP A 194 5.49 15.46 23.69
C ASP A 194 5.52 13.92 23.67
N VAL A 195 6.58 13.37 23.10
CA VAL A 195 6.79 11.92 22.96
C VAL A 195 8.15 11.60 23.54
N GLU A 196 8.15 10.82 24.62
CA GLU A 196 9.35 10.52 25.43
C GLU A 196 9.52 9.00 25.59
N ASN A 197 10.76 8.53 25.68
CA ASN A 197 11.03 7.13 26.01
C ASN A 197 10.86 6.85 27.52
N ASP A 198 11.08 5.61 27.94
CA ASP A 198 10.95 5.18 29.34
C ASP A 198 12.03 5.74 30.28
N LEU A 199 13.05 6.41 29.74
CA LEU A 199 14.04 7.19 30.47
C LEU A 199 13.65 8.68 30.57
N GLY A 200 12.49 9.08 30.04
CA GLY A 200 12.03 10.47 30.01
C GLY A 200 12.75 11.35 28.98
N GLN A 201 13.45 10.74 28.01
CA GLN A 201 14.13 11.47 26.96
C GLN A 201 13.18 11.69 25.77
N PRO A 202 13.06 12.91 25.23
CA PRO A 202 12.23 13.17 24.07
C PRO A 202 12.75 12.44 22.83
N LEU A 203 11.84 11.86 22.05
CA LEU A 203 12.17 11.24 20.77
C LEU A 203 12.51 12.33 19.74
N ALA A 204 13.43 12.06 18.82
CA ALA A 204 13.74 12.99 17.73
C ALA A 204 12.48 13.21 16.88
N GLY A 205 12.03 14.46 16.74
CA GLY A 205 10.74 14.82 16.12
C GLY A 205 9.64 15.21 17.12
N SER A 206 9.88 15.05 18.42
CA SER A 206 9.07 15.62 19.50
C SER A 206 9.53 17.06 19.85
N PRO A 207 8.63 17.99 20.18
CA PRO A 207 7.17 17.84 20.20
C PRO A 207 6.54 17.90 18.81
N ILE A 208 5.44 17.16 18.66
CA ILE A 208 4.61 17.13 17.45
C ILE A 208 3.50 18.16 17.59
N LYS A 209 3.23 18.90 16.51
CA LYS A 209 2.11 19.85 16.44
C LYS A 209 0.92 19.19 15.74
N VAL A 210 -0.23 19.15 16.39
CA VAL A 210 -1.48 18.59 15.86
C VAL A 210 -2.53 19.69 15.82
N CYS A 211 -3.12 19.97 14.67
CA CYS A 211 -4.19 20.95 14.54
C CYS A 211 -5.21 20.44 13.52
N CYS A 212 -6.37 19.97 13.96
CA CYS A 212 -7.26 19.24 13.07
C CYS A 212 -8.76 19.36 13.30
N TRP A 213 -9.50 19.42 12.19
CA TRP A 213 -10.96 19.29 12.11
C TRP A 213 -11.29 18.00 11.37
N PRO A 214 -12.15 17.11 11.91
CA PRO A 214 -12.49 15.85 11.26
C PRO A 214 -13.03 16.01 9.83
N GLU A 215 -13.82 17.04 9.59
CA GLU A 215 -14.54 17.29 8.34
C GLU A 215 -13.66 17.90 7.23
N GLY A 216 -12.44 18.34 7.56
CA GLY A 216 -11.55 19.07 6.64
C GLY A 216 -12.11 20.43 6.19
N LEU A 217 -11.41 21.12 5.28
CA LEU A 217 -11.85 22.43 4.79
C LEU A 217 -13.11 22.35 3.91
N GLU A 218 -13.24 21.28 3.12
CA GLU A 218 -14.38 21.11 2.20
C GLU A 218 -15.72 21.07 2.96
N GLY A 219 -15.74 20.43 4.15
CA GLY A 219 -16.90 20.45 5.05
C GLY A 219 -17.23 21.83 5.62
N LEU A 220 -16.21 22.65 5.91
CA LEU A 220 -16.36 24.05 6.34
C LEU A 220 -16.88 24.95 5.19
N LEU A 221 -16.38 24.75 3.96
CA LEU A 221 -16.81 25.50 2.78
C LEU A 221 -18.26 25.19 2.39
N HIS A 222 -18.71 23.95 2.56
CA HIS A 222 -20.11 23.56 2.34
C HIS A 222 -21.11 24.22 3.29
N GLN A 223 -20.65 24.86 4.38
CA GLN A 223 -21.50 25.63 5.30
C GLN A 223 -21.60 27.11 4.92
N TYR A 224 -20.91 27.58 3.88
CA TYR A 224 -21.02 28.94 3.36
C TYR A 224 -21.98 29.01 2.17
N ASP A 225 -23.10 29.72 2.34
CA ASP A 225 -24.15 29.92 1.33
C ASP A 225 -23.81 30.97 0.24
N GLN A 226 -22.60 31.54 0.23
CA GLN A 226 -22.21 32.62 -0.71
C GLN A 226 -20.86 32.37 -1.38
N ILE A 227 -20.77 32.76 -2.66
CA ILE A 227 -19.54 32.69 -3.47
C ILE A 227 -18.53 33.72 -2.91
N PRO A 228 -17.33 33.31 -2.48
CA PRO A 228 -16.35 34.23 -1.90
C PRO A 228 -15.74 35.17 -2.95
N ASP A 229 -15.35 36.38 -2.55
CA ASP A 229 -14.59 37.30 -3.43
C ASP A 229 -13.16 36.80 -3.71
N GLU A 230 -12.45 37.42 -4.66
CA GLU A 230 -11.12 36.95 -5.10
C GLU A 230 -10.06 36.95 -3.99
N GLN A 231 -10.13 37.92 -3.06
CA GLN A 231 -9.23 38.00 -1.91
C GLN A 231 -9.56 36.89 -0.89
N THR A 232 -10.84 36.65 -0.64
CA THR A 232 -11.33 35.58 0.23
C THR A 232 -11.04 34.22 -0.37
N MET A 233 -11.19 34.04 -1.69
CA MET A 233 -10.81 32.82 -2.40
C MET A 233 -9.31 32.55 -2.33
N THR A 234 -8.48 33.59 -2.47
CA THR A 234 -7.02 33.46 -2.31
C THR A 234 -6.65 33.08 -0.89
N LEU A 235 -7.28 33.71 0.11
CA LEU A 235 -7.09 33.39 1.53
C LEU A 235 -7.60 31.98 1.84
N LEU A 236 -8.78 31.60 1.39
CA LEU A 236 -9.34 30.25 1.55
C LEU A 236 -8.47 29.21 0.87
N THR A 237 -7.88 29.51 -0.29
CA THR A 237 -6.92 28.63 -0.98
C THR A 237 -5.63 28.49 -0.18
N GLN A 238 -5.12 29.58 0.40
CA GLN A 238 -3.91 29.54 1.23
C GLN A 238 -4.16 28.80 2.55
N VAL A 239 -5.30 29.07 3.21
CA VAL A 239 -5.77 28.33 4.39
C VAL A 239 -6.02 26.87 4.04
N ALA A 240 -6.56 26.53 2.87
CA ALA A 240 -6.71 25.16 2.39
C ALA A 240 -5.37 24.45 2.26
N LYS A 241 -4.39 25.12 1.64
CA LYS A 241 -3.04 24.59 1.45
C LYS A 241 -2.34 24.37 2.80
N GLU A 242 -2.40 25.35 3.69
CA GLU A 242 -1.82 25.22 5.04
C GLU A 242 -2.56 24.19 5.89
N GLN A 243 -3.88 24.15 5.86
CA GLN A 243 -4.66 23.16 6.59
C GLN A 243 -4.44 21.74 6.05
N ALA A 244 -4.30 21.54 4.73
CA ALA A 244 -3.96 20.25 4.14
C ALA A 244 -2.58 19.72 4.56
N LEU A 245 -1.67 20.60 5.02
CA LEU A 245 -0.39 20.22 5.62
C LEU A 245 -0.54 19.76 7.09
N TYR A 246 -1.57 20.20 7.80
CA TYR A 246 -1.74 19.95 9.24
C TYR A 246 -2.92 19.03 9.61
N LEU A 247 -3.78 18.65 8.65
CA LEU A 247 -4.90 17.74 8.87
C LEU A 247 -4.48 16.26 8.97
N PRO A 248 -5.14 15.46 9.81
CA PRO A 248 -5.20 14.02 9.72
C PRO A 248 -5.48 13.60 8.33
N LYS A 249 -4.52 12.88 7.75
CA LYS A 249 -4.74 12.06 6.56
C LYS A 249 -5.26 10.68 6.94
N SER A 250 -5.08 10.29 8.22
CA SER A 250 -5.47 8.98 8.72
C SER A 250 -5.84 8.96 10.20
N ALA A 251 -6.59 7.94 10.59
CA ALA A 251 -6.74 7.45 11.96
C ALA A 251 -6.62 5.93 12.00
N GLY A 252 -6.22 5.34 13.12
CA GLY A 252 -6.28 3.89 13.31
C GLY A 252 -7.71 3.35 13.37
N PHE A 253 -7.85 2.04 13.14
CA PHE A 253 -9.14 1.35 13.22
C PHE A 253 -9.77 1.39 14.61
N GLY A 254 -8.99 1.65 15.67
CA GLY A 254 -9.52 1.88 17.02
C GLY A 254 -10.46 3.10 17.11
N HIS A 255 -10.35 4.04 16.18
CA HIS A 255 -11.24 5.20 16.06
C HIS A 255 -12.46 4.97 15.16
N TYR A 256 -12.71 3.73 14.74
CA TYR A 256 -13.81 3.43 13.85
C TYR A 256 -15.19 3.88 14.38
N PRO A 257 -15.56 3.73 15.67
CA PRO A 257 -16.84 4.24 16.17
C PRO A 257 -17.03 5.75 15.90
N GLN A 258 -16.03 6.57 16.23
CA GLN A 258 -16.09 8.03 16.03
C GLN A 258 -16.06 8.39 14.55
N TRP A 259 -15.23 7.69 13.78
CA TRP A 259 -15.16 7.86 12.33
C TRP A 259 -16.51 7.53 11.66
N PHE A 260 -17.17 6.46 12.08
CA PHE A 260 -18.49 6.07 11.57
C PHE A 260 -19.53 7.15 11.85
N GLU A 261 -19.61 7.64 13.08
CA GLU A 261 -20.56 8.70 13.46
C GLU A 261 -20.41 9.97 12.62
N LEU A 262 -19.18 10.30 12.18
CA LEU A 262 -18.92 11.51 11.41
C LEU A 262 -19.08 11.35 9.90
N PHE A 263 -18.70 10.20 9.34
CA PHE A 263 -18.63 10.03 7.89
C PHE A 263 -19.71 9.11 7.32
N GLN A 264 -20.31 8.22 8.13
CA GLN A 264 -21.34 7.26 7.69
C GLN A 264 -22.75 7.75 8.02
N HIS A 265 -23.04 8.99 7.61
CA HIS A 265 -24.38 9.54 7.70
C HIS A 265 -25.27 9.00 6.58
N ASN A 266 -26.10 8.01 6.89
CA ASN A 266 -27.10 7.44 5.97
C ASN A 266 -28.34 8.37 5.86
N ALA A 267 -28.10 9.63 5.51
CA ALA A 267 -29.17 10.57 5.22
C ALA A 267 -30.00 10.01 4.05
N PRO A 268 -31.33 10.05 4.15
CA PRO A 268 -32.17 9.42 3.15
C PRO A 268 -31.91 10.04 1.76
N PRO A 269 -31.91 9.24 0.68
CA PRO A 269 -31.73 9.74 -0.67
C PRO A 269 -32.67 10.93 -0.97
N LYS A 270 -32.11 12.01 -1.50
CA LYS A 270 -32.90 13.17 -1.93
C LYS A 270 -33.71 12.77 -3.17
N ASN A 271 -35.01 12.57 -2.99
CA ASN A 271 -36.07 12.62 -4.01
C ASN A 271 -36.19 11.49 -5.05
N ARG A 272 -36.21 10.20 -4.67
CA ARG A 272 -36.89 9.16 -5.49
C ARG A 272 -37.53 8.06 -4.63
N PRO A 273 -38.84 7.83 -4.70
CA PRO A 273 -39.41 6.57 -4.19
C PRO A 273 -38.82 5.42 -5.00
N SER A 274 -38.38 4.36 -4.32
CA SER A 274 -37.82 3.17 -4.97
C SER A 274 -38.81 2.56 -5.97
N GLN A 275 -38.33 2.21 -7.16
CA GLN A 275 -39.17 1.58 -8.18
C GLN A 275 -39.19 0.06 -8.04
N GLY A 276 -40.13 -0.53 -7.32
CA GLY A 276 -40.25 -1.99 -7.28
C GLY A 276 -40.76 -2.52 -5.94
N LYS A 277 -40.98 -3.82 -5.87
CA LYS A 277 -41.48 -4.52 -4.69
C LYS A 277 -40.32 -5.22 -3.99
N LEU A 278 -39.99 -4.75 -2.78
CA LEU A 278 -38.93 -5.34 -1.96
C LEU A 278 -39.37 -6.68 -1.35
N GLY A 279 -38.46 -7.64 -1.36
CA GLY A 279 -38.51 -8.87 -0.58
C GLY A 279 -37.33 -8.94 0.38
N LEU A 280 -37.57 -9.39 1.60
CA LEU A 280 -36.56 -9.70 2.61
C LEU A 280 -36.49 -11.21 2.78
N LEU A 281 -35.34 -11.78 2.44
CA LEU A 281 -35.04 -13.18 2.69
C LEU A 281 -34.35 -13.28 4.05
N LEU A 282 -35.12 -13.61 5.09
CA LEU A 282 -34.61 -13.83 6.43
C LEU A 282 -34.01 -15.24 6.51
N ILE A 283 -32.69 -15.33 6.68
CA ILE A 283 -31.95 -16.58 6.80
C ILE A 283 -31.73 -16.85 8.28
N SER A 284 -32.33 -17.91 8.80
CA SER A 284 -32.33 -18.20 10.23
C SER A 284 -32.52 -19.68 10.53
N GLU A 285 -31.82 -20.16 11.55
CA GLU A 285 -31.96 -21.53 12.07
C GLU A 285 -33.05 -21.65 13.16
N GLY A 286 -33.85 -20.59 13.36
CA GLY A 286 -35.01 -20.60 14.28
C GLY A 286 -34.75 -19.98 15.66
N ASP A 287 -33.64 -19.25 15.84
CA ASP A 287 -33.40 -18.50 17.07
C ASP A 287 -34.25 -17.23 17.11
N ILE A 288 -35.34 -17.28 17.89
CA ILE A 288 -36.31 -16.19 18.04
C ILE A 288 -35.64 -14.90 18.54
N ALA A 289 -34.59 -14.98 19.38
CA ALA A 289 -33.91 -13.80 19.89
C ALA A 289 -33.10 -13.11 18.79
N LEU A 290 -32.35 -13.88 18.01
CA LEU A 290 -31.60 -13.37 16.85
C LEU A 290 -32.53 -12.81 15.76
N GLU A 291 -33.64 -13.51 15.46
CA GLU A 291 -34.65 -13.02 14.52
C GLU A 291 -35.27 -11.70 14.99
N SER A 292 -35.56 -11.56 16.28
CA SER A 292 -36.10 -10.33 16.87
C SER A 292 -35.15 -9.14 16.71
N ILE A 293 -33.84 -9.37 16.84
CA ILE A 293 -32.80 -8.34 16.59
C ILE A 293 -32.87 -7.85 15.14
N SER A 294 -32.87 -8.78 14.19
CA SER A 294 -32.89 -8.46 12.75
C SER A 294 -34.18 -7.76 12.34
N LEU A 295 -35.33 -8.31 12.72
CA LEU A 295 -36.64 -7.71 12.44
C LEU A 295 -36.82 -6.37 13.16
N GLY A 296 -36.23 -6.19 14.34
CA GLY A 296 -36.20 -4.93 15.07
C GLY A 296 -35.53 -3.80 14.28
N SER A 297 -34.47 -4.10 13.53
CA SER A 297 -33.77 -3.12 12.69
C SER A 297 -34.64 -2.54 11.55
N LEU A 298 -35.71 -3.25 11.17
CA LEU A 298 -36.65 -2.80 10.14
C LEU A 298 -37.49 -1.59 10.58
N ARG A 299 -37.61 -1.33 11.88
CA ARG A 299 -38.33 -0.16 12.42
C ARG A 299 -37.63 1.16 12.10
N SER A 300 -36.32 1.11 11.84
CA SER A 300 -35.48 2.26 11.48
C SER A 300 -35.44 2.53 9.96
N GLN A 301 -36.24 1.79 9.18
CA GLN A 301 -36.40 2.01 7.75
C GLN A 301 -37.56 2.96 7.51
N ARG A 302 -37.50 3.77 6.44
CA ARG A 302 -38.67 4.55 6.02
C ARG A 302 -39.87 3.64 5.72
N PRO A 303 -41.12 4.15 5.85
CA PRO A 303 -42.31 3.40 5.49
C PRO A 303 -42.23 2.93 4.03
N MET A 304 -41.95 1.64 3.86
CA MET A 304 -41.91 0.95 2.57
C MET A 304 -42.68 -0.36 2.70
N GLN A 305 -43.35 -0.75 1.61
CA GLN A 305 -43.93 -2.08 1.53
C GLN A 305 -42.82 -3.07 1.15
N TYR A 306 -42.56 -4.01 2.04
CA TYR A 306 -41.70 -5.17 1.79
C TYR A 306 -42.43 -6.42 2.25
N GLN A 307 -42.09 -7.55 1.64
CA GLN A 307 -42.50 -8.87 2.11
C GLN A 307 -41.33 -9.59 2.75
N ILE A 308 -41.61 -10.41 3.76
CA ILE A 308 -40.60 -11.20 4.44
C ILE A 308 -40.91 -12.67 4.19
N ALA A 309 -39.91 -13.42 3.75
CA ALA A 309 -39.96 -14.87 3.71
C ALA A 309 -38.75 -15.43 4.47
N LYS A 310 -38.98 -16.48 5.26
CA LYS A 310 -37.97 -17.10 6.11
C LYS A 310 -37.51 -18.43 5.52
N GLY A 311 -36.20 -18.64 5.46
CA GLY A 311 -35.55 -19.90 5.11
C GLY A 311 -34.34 -20.18 6.01
N SER A 312 -33.74 -21.36 5.91
CA SER A 312 -32.47 -21.68 6.59
C SER A 312 -31.30 -21.55 5.62
N ALA A 313 -30.06 -21.50 6.12
CA ALA A 313 -28.90 -21.43 5.23
C ALA A 313 -28.76 -22.71 4.38
N GLU A 314 -29.26 -23.84 4.88
CA GLU A 314 -29.26 -25.14 4.21
C GLU A 314 -30.30 -25.23 3.08
N ASP A 315 -31.45 -24.54 3.21
CA ASP A 315 -32.48 -24.49 2.16
C ASP A 315 -33.25 -23.17 2.15
N ILE A 316 -32.86 -22.28 1.23
CA ILE A 316 -33.52 -20.98 0.99
C ILE A 316 -34.60 -21.05 -0.09
N LEU A 317 -34.72 -22.16 -0.82
CA LEU A 317 -35.53 -22.23 -2.05
C LEU A 317 -37.01 -21.90 -1.82
N PRO A 318 -37.69 -22.45 -0.78
CA PRO A 318 -39.11 -22.17 -0.57
C PRO A 318 -39.39 -20.69 -0.28
N ALA A 319 -38.51 -20.07 0.53
CA ALA A 319 -38.62 -18.67 0.92
C ALA A 319 -38.38 -17.75 -0.29
N LEU A 320 -37.33 -18.03 -1.05
CA LEU A 320 -37.00 -17.28 -2.27
C LEU A 320 -38.13 -17.39 -3.32
N ALA A 321 -38.63 -18.61 -3.55
CA ALA A 321 -39.73 -18.85 -4.49
C ALA A 321 -41.01 -18.12 -4.08
N HIS A 322 -41.31 -18.03 -2.77
CA HIS A 322 -42.45 -17.26 -2.28
C HIS A 322 -42.31 -15.77 -2.62
N LEU A 323 -41.15 -15.16 -2.33
CA LEU A 323 -40.90 -13.74 -2.65
C LEU A 323 -41.03 -13.46 -4.15
N LEU A 324 -40.41 -14.30 -4.98
CA LEU A 324 -40.47 -14.14 -6.44
C LEU A 324 -41.90 -14.31 -6.97
N LYS A 325 -42.66 -15.28 -6.46
CA LYS A 325 -44.07 -15.52 -6.85
C LYS A 325 -44.97 -14.36 -6.46
N ASP A 326 -44.72 -13.74 -5.31
CA ASP A 326 -45.44 -12.54 -4.88
C ASP A 326 -45.02 -11.29 -5.66
N GLY A 327 -44.09 -11.41 -6.62
CA GLY A 327 -43.66 -10.32 -7.50
C GLY A 327 -42.63 -9.40 -6.86
N CYS A 328 -41.93 -9.84 -5.81
CA CYS A 328 -40.76 -9.12 -5.32
C CYS A 328 -39.67 -9.15 -6.40
N ASP A 329 -39.33 -7.99 -6.93
CA ASP A 329 -38.33 -7.84 -7.99
C ASP A 329 -36.93 -7.50 -7.46
N ARG A 330 -36.82 -7.31 -6.14
CA ARG A 330 -35.62 -6.85 -5.43
C ARG A 330 -35.55 -7.54 -4.09
N ILE A 331 -34.53 -8.37 -3.88
CA ILE A 331 -34.45 -9.25 -2.71
C ILE A 331 -33.19 -8.92 -1.91
N VAL A 332 -33.39 -8.60 -0.64
CA VAL A 332 -32.33 -8.32 0.34
C VAL A 332 -32.22 -9.53 1.28
N PRO A 333 -31.09 -10.25 1.31
CA PRO A 333 -30.81 -11.24 2.34
C PRO A 333 -30.50 -10.57 3.69
N LEU A 334 -30.98 -11.18 4.77
CA LEU A 334 -30.68 -10.77 6.13
C LEU A 334 -30.51 -12.01 7.00
N PHE A 335 -29.32 -12.21 7.56
CA PHE A 335 -29.10 -13.27 8.55
C PHE A 335 -29.69 -12.86 9.90
N ASP A 336 -30.16 -13.84 10.67
CA ASP A 336 -30.59 -13.61 12.04
C ASP A 336 -29.43 -13.08 12.91
N GLY A 337 -29.75 -12.15 13.82
CA GLY A 337 -28.76 -11.45 14.63
C GLY A 337 -28.10 -10.27 13.92
N ASP A 338 -28.01 -10.28 12.59
CA ASP A 338 -27.52 -9.14 11.81
C ASP A 338 -28.60 -8.04 11.70
N ARG A 339 -28.18 -6.80 11.44
CA ARG A 339 -29.07 -5.63 11.40
C ARG A 339 -28.83 -4.79 10.16
N LEU A 340 -29.90 -4.19 9.64
CA LEU A 340 -29.82 -3.18 8.60
C LEU A 340 -29.61 -1.79 9.23
N GLY A 341 -28.72 -1.00 8.63
CA GLY A 341 -28.52 0.41 8.98
C GLY A 341 -29.76 1.25 8.69
N VAL A 342 -29.82 2.46 9.26
CA VAL A 342 -30.93 3.40 9.03
C VAL A 342 -31.06 3.70 7.53
N ASN A 343 -32.28 3.66 6.99
CA ASN A 343 -32.61 3.85 5.57
C ASN A 343 -31.91 2.87 4.58
N ALA A 344 -31.27 1.80 5.06
CA ALA A 344 -30.52 0.87 4.21
C ALA A 344 -31.35 0.32 3.03
N LEU A 345 -32.63 0.00 3.23
CA LEU A 345 -33.49 -0.53 2.18
C LEU A 345 -33.72 0.44 1.02
N GLU A 346 -33.85 1.74 1.31
CA GLU A 346 -34.05 2.78 0.29
C GLU A 346 -32.76 2.97 -0.52
N HIS A 347 -31.61 3.03 0.16
CA HIS A 347 -30.30 3.14 -0.50
C HIS A 347 -30.01 1.92 -1.39
N LEU A 348 -30.14 0.71 -0.85
CA LEU A 348 -29.90 -0.53 -1.58
C LEU A 348 -30.86 -0.66 -2.77
N SER A 349 -32.16 -0.40 -2.57
CA SER A 349 -33.12 -0.44 -3.66
C SER A 349 -32.76 0.56 -4.75
N GLY A 350 -32.44 1.81 -4.42
CA GLY A 350 -32.06 2.82 -5.42
C GLY A 350 -30.85 2.44 -6.28
N LEU A 351 -29.98 1.52 -5.83
CA LEU A 351 -28.87 1.03 -6.64
C LEU A 351 -29.34 0.20 -7.83
N LEU A 352 -30.44 -0.54 -7.74
CA LEU A 352 -30.94 -1.36 -8.85
C LEU A 352 -31.68 -0.54 -9.91
N ASP A 353 -32.15 0.67 -9.59
CA ASP A 353 -32.84 1.57 -10.53
C ASP A 353 -31.96 1.98 -11.72
N ASN A 354 -30.64 1.88 -11.58
CA ASN A 354 -29.67 2.25 -12.61
C ASN A 354 -29.30 1.08 -13.53
N GLY A 355 -30.12 0.03 -13.59
CA GLY A 355 -29.88 -1.15 -14.41
C GLY A 355 -28.77 -2.08 -13.89
N ASN A 356 -28.40 -1.95 -12.62
CA ASN A 356 -27.48 -2.88 -11.97
C ASN A 356 -28.20 -4.21 -11.72
N ALA A 357 -27.54 -5.33 -12.02
CA ALA A 357 -28.12 -6.66 -11.83
C ALA A 357 -28.22 -7.01 -10.34
N TRP A 358 -27.24 -6.56 -9.57
CA TRP A 358 -27.23 -6.59 -8.12
C TRP A 358 -26.27 -5.52 -7.59
N ALA A 359 -26.36 -5.26 -6.29
CA ALA A 359 -25.52 -4.28 -5.63
C ALA A 359 -25.18 -4.72 -4.21
N TYR A 360 -24.18 -4.09 -3.61
CA TYR A 360 -23.83 -4.30 -2.21
C TYR A 360 -23.29 -3.04 -1.55
N ALA A 361 -23.46 -2.99 -0.25
CA ALA A 361 -22.89 -1.97 0.63
C ALA A 361 -21.78 -2.57 1.50
N ASP A 362 -21.06 -1.73 2.23
CA ASP A 362 -20.12 -2.18 3.24
C ASP A 362 -20.85 -2.66 4.49
N CYS A 363 -20.11 -3.41 5.31
CA CYS A 363 -20.63 -3.87 6.59
C CYS A 363 -19.63 -3.66 7.70
N ASP A 364 -20.11 -3.60 8.92
CA ASP A 364 -19.29 -3.66 10.12
C ASP A 364 -19.80 -4.73 11.07
N ARG A 365 -19.35 -4.73 12.32
CA ARG A 365 -19.79 -5.65 13.37
C ARG A 365 -20.23 -4.88 14.60
N ASP A 366 -21.30 -5.37 15.20
CA ASP A 366 -21.71 -4.95 16.54
C ASP A 366 -20.61 -5.23 17.57
N GLY A 367 -20.22 -4.22 18.33
CA GLY A 367 -19.35 -4.34 19.50
C GLY A 367 -20.10 -4.85 20.73
N SER A 368 -19.36 -5.23 21.77
CA SER A 368 -19.95 -5.83 22.99
C SER A 368 -20.78 -4.86 23.82
N HIS A 369 -20.60 -3.55 23.63
CA HIS A 369 -21.34 -2.50 24.33
C HIS A 369 -22.22 -1.68 23.36
N GLY A 370 -22.47 -2.20 22.16
CA GLY A 370 -23.31 -1.57 21.13
C GLY A 370 -22.56 -0.64 20.17
N GLU A 371 -21.27 -0.36 20.42
CA GLU A 371 -20.40 0.42 19.54
C GLU A 371 -20.21 -0.24 18.17
N ARG A 372 -19.76 0.53 17.18
CA ARG A 372 -19.41 0.02 15.84
C ARG A 372 -17.98 -0.48 15.82
N SER A 373 -17.72 -1.67 15.28
CA SER A 373 -16.38 -2.25 15.24
C SER A 373 -16.12 -3.00 13.93
N LEU A 374 -14.85 -3.22 13.58
CA LEU A 374 -14.41 -4.16 12.53
C LEU A 374 -15.11 -3.97 11.18
N PRO A 375 -14.91 -2.81 10.53
CA PRO A 375 -15.47 -2.54 9.20
C PRO A 375 -14.84 -3.41 8.13
N TRP A 376 -15.69 -3.98 7.29
CA TRP A 376 -15.34 -4.57 6.01
C TRP A 376 -15.61 -3.53 4.93
N PHE A 377 -14.56 -2.79 4.59
CA PHE A 377 -14.55 -1.81 3.52
C PHE A 377 -14.13 -2.49 2.23
N LYS A 378 -15.10 -2.64 1.32
CA LYS A 378 -14.99 -3.60 0.21
C LYS A 378 -14.46 -2.91 -1.06
N PRO A 379 -13.71 -3.62 -1.92
CA PRO A 379 -13.43 -3.14 -3.27
C PRO A 379 -14.71 -3.19 -4.14
N VAL A 380 -14.61 -2.76 -5.40
CA VAL A 380 -15.61 -3.14 -6.42
C VAL A 380 -15.64 -4.67 -6.61
N TRP A 381 -16.70 -5.17 -7.27
CA TRP A 381 -16.90 -6.61 -7.44
C TRP A 381 -15.68 -7.26 -8.08
N ASP A 382 -15.21 -8.30 -7.41
CA ASP A 382 -14.05 -9.07 -7.80
C ASP A 382 -14.35 -10.54 -7.54
N ILE A 383 -14.62 -11.28 -8.61
CA ILE A 383 -14.91 -12.72 -8.52
C ILE A 383 -13.70 -13.51 -7.99
N ASP A 384 -12.47 -13.06 -8.25
CA ASP A 384 -11.26 -13.73 -7.76
C ASP A 384 -11.19 -13.66 -6.24
N LEU A 385 -11.47 -12.48 -5.70
CA LEU A 385 -11.59 -12.27 -4.26
C LEU A 385 -12.79 -13.01 -3.67
N PHE A 386 -13.95 -13.03 -4.36
CA PHE A 386 -15.13 -13.78 -3.94
C PHE A 386 -14.88 -15.29 -3.86
N ILE A 387 -14.17 -15.88 -4.82
CA ILE A 387 -13.77 -17.29 -4.78
C ILE A 387 -13.00 -17.57 -3.49
N GLY A 388 -12.02 -16.72 -3.19
CA GLY A 388 -11.20 -16.81 -1.98
C GLY A 388 -11.98 -16.66 -0.68
N ALA A 389 -12.83 -15.64 -0.59
CA ALA A 389 -13.67 -15.35 0.57
C ALA A 389 -14.93 -14.56 0.18
N ASP A 390 -16.06 -14.87 0.79
CA ASP A 390 -17.27 -14.05 0.59
C ASP A 390 -17.24 -12.84 1.51
N ILE A 391 -16.78 -11.72 0.96
CA ILE A 391 -16.84 -10.41 1.63
C ILE A 391 -17.98 -9.53 1.11
N PHE A 392 -18.65 -9.93 0.04
CA PHE A 392 -19.55 -9.04 -0.71
C PHE A 392 -20.99 -9.13 -0.23
N THR A 393 -21.44 -10.34 0.12
CA THR A 393 -22.84 -10.64 0.38
C THR A 393 -23.47 -9.91 1.57
N PRO A 394 -22.78 -9.67 2.71
CA PRO A 394 -23.36 -8.87 3.79
C PRO A 394 -23.70 -7.46 3.30
N GLY A 395 -24.98 -7.10 3.29
CA GLY A 395 -25.44 -5.82 2.72
C GLY A 395 -25.66 -5.84 1.20
N ALA A 396 -25.81 -7.02 0.59
CA ALA A 396 -26.19 -7.17 -0.81
C ALA A 396 -27.70 -6.99 -1.06
N ILE A 397 -28.04 -6.70 -2.31
CA ILE A 397 -29.41 -6.72 -2.85
C ILE A 397 -29.36 -7.28 -4.28
N PHE A 398 -30.26 -8.21 -4.58
CA PHE A 398 -30.30 -8.89 -5.87
C PHE A 398 -31.59 -8.56 -6.61
N SER A 399 -31.48 -8.30 -7.92
CA SER A 399 -32.67 -8.23 -8.78
C SER A 399 -33.28 -9.62 -8.98
N SER A 400 -34.59 -9.69 -9.18
CA SER A 400 -35.24 -10.93 -9.61
C SER A 400 -34.67 -11.47 -10.91
N THR A 401 -34.20 -10.60 -11.82
CA THR A 401 -33.55 -11.00 -13.07
C THR A 401 -32.29 -11.84 -12.82
N ILE A 402 -31.35 -11.36 -12.00
CA ILE A 402 -30.12 -12.12 -11.73
C ILE A 402 -30.40 -13.38 -10.92
N LEU A 403 -31.39 -13.35 -10.02
CA LEU A 403 -31.83 -14.52 -9.26
C LEU A 403 -32.42 -15.59 -10.17
N ASN A 404 -33.30 -15.23 -11.11
CA ASN A 404 -33.87 -16.16 -12.07
C ASN A 404 -32.80 -16.75 -12.99
N GLN A 405 -31.81 -15.96 -13.41
CA GLN A 405 -30.66 -16.46 -14.17
C GLN A 405 -29.83 -17.46 -13.35
N ALA A 406 -29.53 -17.14 -12.09
CA ALA A 406 -28.81 -18.04 -11.18
C ALA A 406 -29.59 -19.35 -10.97
N LEU A 407 -30.89 -19.27 -10.69
CA LEU A 407 -31.75 -20.44 -10.53
C LEU A 407 -31.77 -21.30 -11.79
N ALA A 408 -31.84 -20.70 -12.99
CA ALA A 408 -31.79 -21.42 -14.24
C ALA A 408 -30.46 -22.19 -14.44
N LEU A 409 -29.33 -21.61 -14.01
CA LEU A 409 -28.01 -22.25 -14.07
C LEU A 409 -27.85 -23.39 -13.06
N LEU A 410 -28.51 -23.27 -11.90
CA LEU A 410 -28.46 -24.24 -10.82
C LEU A 410 -29.45 -25.40 -11.00
N THR A 411 -30.50 -25.22 -11.81
CA THR A 411 -31.58 -26.20 -11.95
C THR A 411 -31.14 -27.40 -12.79
N PRO A 412 -31.09 -28.62 -12.22
CA PRO A 412 -30.84 -29.83 -12.99
C PRO A 412 -32.07 -30.21 -13.85
N LEU A 413 -31.90 -31.17 -14.77
CA LEU A 413 -32.98 -31.59 -15.69
C LEU A 413 -34.28 -32.01 -14.99
N ASP A 414 -34.20 -32.61 -13.79
CA ASP A 414 -35.34 -33.08 -13.01
C ASP A 414 -35.91 -32.03 -12.03
N GLY A 415 -35.45 -30.77 -12.12
CA GLY A 415 -35.88 -29.66 -11.29
C GLY A 415 -35.09 -29.52 -9.97
N LEU A 416 -35.05 -28.29 -9.45
CA LEU A 416 -34.37 -27.95 -8.20
C LEU A 416 -35.29 -28.21 -7.00
N LYS A 417 -34.86 -29.08 -6.07
CA LYS A 417 -35.66 -29.50 -4.90
C LYS A 417 -35.32 -28.73 -3.63
N SER A 418 -34.03 -28.43 -3.43
CA SER A 418 -33.50 -27.61 -2.34
C SER A 418 -32.38 -26.75 -2.90
N LEU A 419 -32.11 -25.63 -2.24
CA LEU A 419 -31.01 -24.75 -2.60
C LEU A 419 -30.39 -24.14 -1.35
N ASN A 420 -29.15 -24.52 -1.03
CA ASN A 420 -28.43 -23.87 0.04
C ASN A 420 -27.98 -22.46 -0.38
N TRP A 421 -27.66 -21.66 0.63
CA TRP A 421 -27.24 -20.28 0.47
C TRP A 421 -25.98 -20.13 -0.42
N HIS A 422 -24.97 -20.97 -0.20
CA HIS A 422 -23.70 -20.86 -0.91
C HIS A 422 -23.81 -21.18 -2.41
N TYR A 423 -24.64 -22.14 -2.80
CA TYR A 423 -24.92 -22.44 -4.20
C TYR A 423 -25.70 -21.31 -4.88
N LEU A 424 -26.65 -20.66 -4.19
CA LEU A 424 -27.31 -19.48 -4.74
C LEU A 424 -26.28 -18.38 -5.07
N LEU A 425 -25.36 -18.08 -4.15
CA LEU A 425 -24.32 -17.06 -4.37
C LEU A 425 -23.37 -17.45 -5.50
N ALA A 426 -22.94 -18.71 -5.57
CA ALA A 426 -22.15 -19.23 -6.68
C ALA A 426 -22.89 -19.10 -8.02
N GLY A 427 -24.20 -19.40 -8.05
CA GLY A 427 -25.05 -19.23 -9.24
C GLY A 427 -25.18 -17.77 -9.65
N ILE A 428 -25.31 -16.83 -8.69
CA ILE A 428 -25.34 -15.39 -8.96
C ILE A 428 -24.00 -14.91 -9.51
N ALA A 429 -22.88 -15.37 -8.95
CA ALA A 429 -21.54 -15.05 -9.45
C ALA A 429 -21.36 -15.55 -10.90
N LEU A 430 -21.76 -16.79 -11.19
CA LEU A 430 -21.71 -17.35 -12.54
C LEU A 430 -22.61 -16.57 -13.51
N ALA A 431 -23.86 -16.29 -13.12
CA ALA A 431 -24.79 -15.49 -13.92
C ALA A 431 -24.24 -14.08 -14.19
N THR A 432 -23.56 -13.49 -13.20
CA THR A 432 -22.92 -12.16 -13.33
C THR A 432 -21.83 -12.19 -14.40
N GLU A 433 -20.94 -13.18 -14.39
CA GLU A 433 -19.88 -13.30 -15.40
C GLU A 433 -20.45 -13.63 -16.79
N MET A 434 -21.38 -14.57 -16.89
CA MET A 434 -21.97 -15.01 -18.18
C MET A 434 -22.79 -13.94 -18.87
N SER A 435 -23.47 -13.08 -18.11
CA SER A 435 -24.29 -11.99 -18.65
C SER A 435 -23.55 -10.64 -18.70
N HIS A 436 -22.29 -10.60 -18.26
CA HIS A 436 -21.52 -9.37 -18.06
C HIS A 436 -22.29 -8.32 -17.25
N ALA A 437 -22.97 -8.79 -16.21
CA ALA A 437 -23.90 -7.99 -15.43
C ALA A 437 -23.17 -6.89 -14.65
N ARG A 438 -23.77 -5.70 -14.62
CA ARG A 438 -23.22 -4.58 -13.84
C ARG A 438 -23.51 -4.77 -12.36
N VAL A 439 -22.46 -4.75 -11.54
CA VAL A 439 -22.54 -4.80 -10.08
C VAL A 439 -22.16 -3.44 -9.50
N ALA A 440 -23.00 -2.91 -8.62
CA ALA A 440 -22.73 -1.64 -7.93
C ALA A 440 -22.27 -1.86 -6.49
N HIS A 441 -21.22 -1.14 -6.11
CA HIS A 441 -20.78 -0.98 -4.73
C HIS A 441 -21.16 0.42 -4.24
N LEU A 442 -21.91 0.49 -3.15
CA LEU A 442 -22.10 1.72 -2.40
C LEU A 442 -21.11 1.70 -1.23
N PRO A 443 -20.08 2.57 -1.22
CA PRO A 443 -19.06 2.61 -0.16
C PRO A 443 -19.62 3.25 1.14
N GLN A 444 -20.72 2.71 1.64
CA GLN A 444 -21.38 3.09 2.87
C GLN A 444 -21.69 1.83 3.69
N VAL A 445 -21.60 1.95 5.00
CA VAL A 445 -21.91 0.86 5.92
C VAL A 445 -23.43 0.84 6.17
N LEU A 446 -24.12 -0.08 5.48
CA LEU A 446 -25.57 -0.25 5.57
C LEU A 446 -25.98 -1.57 6.22
N TYR A 447 -25.01 -2.40 6.59
CA TYR A 447 -25.24 -3.72 7.15
C TYR A 447 -24.34 -3.91 8.38
N HIS A 448 -24.92 -4.37 9.48
CA HIS A 448 -24.24 -4.54 10.75
C HIS A 448 -24.30 -6.02 11.13
N ARG A 449 -23.14 -6.67 11.14
CA ARG A 449 -23.02 -8.08 11.48
C ARG A 449 -23.14 -8.25 12.99
N HIS A 450 -23.71 -9.37 13.41
CA HIS A 450 -23.86 -9.73 14.81
C HIS A 450 -22.48 -9.77 15.51
N HIS A 451 -22.43 -9.45 16.81
CA HIS A 451 -21.16 -9.38 17.56
C HIS A 451 -20.40 -10.72 17.63
N LEU A 452 -21.11 -11.85 17.44
CA LEU A 452 -20.52 -13.19 17.35
C LEU A 452 -20.08 -13.58 15.92
N ALA A 453 -20.37 -12.76 14.91
CA ALA A 453 -19.89 -12.99 13.56
C ALA A 453 -18.35 -12.90 13.52
N PRO A 454 -17.68 -13.67 12.64
CA PRO A 454 -16.22 -13.62 12.48
C PRO A 454 -15.72 -12.19 12.28
N ALA A 455 -14.62 -11.78 12.92
CA ALA A 455 -14.14 -10.41 12.78
C ALA A 455 -13.73 -10.12 11.33
N SER A 456 -13.16 -11.14 10.68
CA SER A 456 -12.61 -11.13 9.33
C SER A 456 -12.81 -12.51 8.67
N PRO A 457 -12.81 -12.64 7.33
CA PRO A 457 -13.12 -13.89 6.65
C PRO A 457 -12.22 -15.07 7.01
N GLU A 458 -10.94 -14.83 7.31
CA GLU A 458 -9.98 -15.85 7.69
C GLU A 458 -10.27 -16.48 9.07
N GLU A 459 -11.04 -15.80 9.91
CA GLU A 459 -11.48 -16.30 11.23
C GLU A 459 -12.80 -17.08 11.15
N ALA A 460 -13.44 -17.11 9.98
CA ALA A 460 -14.67 -17.85 9.80
C ALA A 460 -14.44 -19.36 9.93
N ALA A 461 -15.50 -20.10 10.30
CA ALA A 461 -15.46 -21.55 10.28
C ALA A 461 -15.38 -22.06 8.83
N ALA A 462 -14.67 -23.17 8.64
CA ALA A 462 -14.66 -23.87 7.36
C ALA A 462 -16.07 -24.36 7.02
N SER A 463 -16.50 -24.14 5.78
CA SER A 463 -17.81 -24.55 5.28
C SER A 463 -17.65 -25.49 4.08
N MET A 464 -18.08 -26.74 4.24
CA MET A 464 -18.07 -27.72 3.15
C MET A 464 -19.01 -27.30 2.02
N ASP A 465 -20.17 -26.74 2.37
CA ASP A 465 -21.14 -26.21 1.42
C ASP A 465 -20.54 -25.08 0.58
N ARG A 466 -19.82 -24.15 1.22
CA ARG A 466 -19.10 -23.09 0.50
C ARG A 466 -18.04 -23.67 -0.42
N HIS A 467 -17.24 -24.62 0.08
CA HIS A 467 -16.23 -25.30 -0.72
C HIS A 467 -16.84 -25.90 -1.99
N GLN A 468 -17.91 -26.70 -1.84
CA GLN A 468 -18.58 -27.37 -2.95
C GLN A 468 -19.21 -26.39 -3.93
N ALA A 469 -19.86 -25.33 -3.45
CA ALA A 469 -20.44 -24.29 -4.30
C ALA A 469 -19.37 -23.53 -5.11
N ILE A 470 -18.23 -23.20 -4.51
CA ILE A 470 -17.12 -22.56 -5.23
C ILE A 470 -16.42 -23.54 -6.17
N ALA A 471 -16.27 -24.81 -5.80
CA ALA A 471 -15.77 -25.84 -6.72
C ALA A 471 -16.66 -25.99 -7.96
N TRP A 472 -17.98 -25.99 -7.77
CA TRP A 472 -18.96 -25.96 -8.86
C TRP A 472 -18.82 -24.69 -9.72
N LEU A 473 -18.74 -23.51 -9.11
CA LEU A 473 -18.54 -22.24 -9.82
C LEU A 473 -17.28 -22.28 -10.69
N CYS A 474 -16.14 -22.67 -10.12
CA CYS A 474 -14.88 -22.74 -10.82
C CYS A 474 -14.91 -23.75 -11.99
N GLN A 475 -15.57 -24.91 -11.82
CA GLN A 475 -15.78 -25.88 -12.89
C GLN A 475 -16.66 -25.35 -14.03
N CYS A 476 -17.69 -24.56 -13.70
CA CYS A 476 -18.53 -23.89 -14.70
C CYS A 476 -17.78 -22.79 -15.46
N LEU A 477 -16.90 -22.04 -14.78
CA LEU A 477 -16.07 -21.01 -15.40
C LEU A 477 -14.99 -21.63 -16.30
N THR A 478 -14.29 -22.64 -15.79
CA THR A 478 -13.22 -23.35 -16.50
C THR A 478 -13.26 -24.84 -16.14
N PRO A 479 -13.72 -25.72 -17.04
CA PRO A 479 -13.76 -27.15 -16.80
C PRO A 479 -12.37 -27.70 -16.43
N GLY A 480 -12.31 -28.47 -15.33
CA GLY A 480 -11.06 -28.99 -14.78
C GLY A 480 -10.44 -28.14 -13.67
N ALA A 481 -11.00 -26.98 -13.34
CA ALA A 481 -10.55 -26.19 -12.18
C ALA A 481 -10.77 -26.92 -10.85
N LEU A 482 -9.78 -26.86 -9.97
CA LEU A 482 -9.85 -27.45 -8.64
C LEU A 482 -9.92 -26.36 -7.58
N VAL A 483 -10.58 -26.65 -6.47
CA VAL A 483 -10.67 -25.73 -5.32
C VAL A 483 -10.12 -26.42 -4.09
N ARG A 484 -9.34 -25.68 -3.30
CA ARG A 484 -8.75 -26.18 -2.04
C ARG A 484 -8.93 -25.15 -0.94
N ALA A 485 -9.18 -25.62 0.27
CA ALA A 485 -9.10 -24.78 1.46
C ALA A 485 -7.64 -24.52 1.83
N LEU A 486 -7.34 -23.33 2.37
CA LEU A 486 -5.99 -23.03 2.83
C LEU A 486 -5.70 -23.72 4.17
N PRO A 487 -4.52 -24.37 4.34
CA PRO A 487 -4.23 -25.12 5.57
C PRO A 487 -4.31 -24.30 6.86
N LYS A 488 -3.82 -23.05 6.84
CA LYS A 488 -3.82 -22.15 8.01
C LYS A 488 -5.16 -21.44 8.22
N TYR A 489 -5.92 -21.22 7.15
CA TYR A 489 -7.17 -20.47 7.13
C TYR A 489 -8.23 -21.24 6.34
N PRO A 490 -8.81 -22.31 6.91
CA PRO A 490 -9.60 -23.28 6.15
C PRO A 490 -10.95 -22.75 5.62
N ALA A 491 -11.37 -21.55 6.03
CA ALA A 491 -12.48 -20.82 5.42
C ALA A 491 -12.10 -20.09 4.11
N LEU A 492 -10.81 -19.80 3.91
CA LEU A 492 -10.29 -19.21 2.68
C LEU A 492 -10.03 -20.31 1.65
N LEU A 493 -10.37 -20.03 0.39
CA LEU A 493 -10.24 -20.98 -0.71
C LEU A 493 -9.22 -20.51 -1.76
N HIS A 494 -8.62 -21.48 -2.44
CA HIS A 494 -7.75 -21.29 -3.59
C HIS A 494 -8.32 -22.06 -4.78
N ALA A 495 -8.60 -21.36 -5.88
CA ALA A 495 -8.92 -21.97 -7.16
C ALA A 495 -7.63 -22.20 -7.98
N GLN A 496 -7.35 -23.46 -8.29
CA GLN A 496 -6.30 -23.89 -9.19
C GLN A 496 -6.88 -24.07 -10.58
N TRP A 497 -6.48 -23.21 -11.52
CA TRP A 497 -6.98 -23.25 -12.89
C TRP A 497 -6.20 -24.29 -13.71
N PRO A 498 -6.88 -25.03 -14.60
CA PRO A 498 -6.22 -26.05 -15.40
C PRO A 498 -5.30 -25.40 -16.43
N LEU A 499 -4.13 -26.00 -16.61
CA LEU A 499 -3.22 -25.64 -17.70
C LEU A 499 -3.55 -26.46 -18.96
N PRO A 500 -3.31 -25.92 -20.16
CA PRO A 500 -3.42 -26.68 -21.39
C PRO A 500 -2.40 -27.83 -21.42
N ALA A 501 -2.71 -28.87 -22.21
CA ALA A 501 -1.81 -30.01 -22.38
C ALA A 501 -0.46 -29.60 -22.98
N GLU A 502 -0.48 -28.66 -23.92
CA GLU A 502 0.72 -28.00 -24.47
C GLU A 502 0.84 -26.61 -23.82
N LEU A 503 1.93 -26.41 -23.08
CA LEU A 503 2.19 -25.15 -22.40
C LEU A 503 2.74 -24.10 -23.39
N PRO A 504 2.18 -22.87 -23.38
CA PRO A 504 2.66 -21.80 -24.25
C PRO A 504 4.10 -21.45 -23.92
N LYS A 505 4.85 -20.94 -24.90
CA LYS A 505 6.21 -20.51 -24.64
C LYS A 505 6.21 -19.24 -23.79
N VAL A 506 7.01 -19.22 -22.72
CA VAL A 506 7.23 -18.04 -21.86
C VAL A 506 8.63 -17.50 -22.11
N SER A 507 8.75 -16.20 -22.39
CA SER A 507 10.03 -15.48 -22.44
C SER A 507 10.21 -14.62 -21.20
N LEU A 508 11.15 -14.98 -20.34
CA LEU A 508 11.52 -14.19 -19.16
C LEU A 508 12.66 -13.24 -19.49
N ILE A 509 12.42 -11.95 -19.34
CA ILE A 509 13.37 -10.87 -19.61
C ILE A 509 14.00 -10.42 -18.30
N VAL A 510 15.33 -10.47 -18.24
CA VAL A 510 16.14 -10.17 -17.05
C VAL A 510 17.18 -9.09 -17.38
N PRO A 511 16.85 -7.80 -17.19
CA PRO A 511 17.82 -6.71 -17.28
C PRO A 511 18.90 -6.83 -16.19
N THR A 512 20.16 -6.64 -16.54
CA THR A 512 21.26 -6.72 -15.56
C THR A 512 22.38 -5.72 -15.84
N ARG A 513 23.11 -5.38 -14.78
CA ARG A 513 24.40 -4.69 -14.84
C ARG A 513 25.22 -5.09 -13.62
N ASP A 514 26.38 -5.72 -13.85
CA ASP A 514 27.28 -6.22 -12.81
C ASP A 514 26.56 -7.14 -11.79
N GLN A 515 27.10 -7.27 -10.58
CA GLN A 515 26.53 -8.05 -9.47
C GLN A 515 26.26 -9.53 -9.82
N VAL A 516 27.28 -10.21 -10.36
CA VAL A 516 27.22 -11.63 -10.76
C VAL A 516 26.60 -12.57 -9.73
N GLY A 517 26.74 -12.29 -8.42
CA GLY A 517 26.13 -13.10 -7.36
C GLY A 517 24.60 -13.11 -7.42
N LEU A 518 23.97 -11.95 -7.60
CA LEU A 518 22.51 -11.83 -7.72
C LEU A 518 22.04 -12.47 -9.03
N LEU A 519 22.68 -12.08 -10.14
CA LEU A 519 22.32 -12.58 -11.46
C LEU A 519 22.44 -14.09 -11.53
N ARG A 520 23.50 -14.68 -10.96
CA ARG A 520 23.69 -16.13 -10.93
C ARG A 520 22.58 -16.82 -10.14
N THR A 521 22.24 -16.33 -8.95
CA THR A 521 21.14 -16.89 -8.15
C THR A 521 19.82 -16.85 -8.91
N CYS A 522 19.52 -15.73 -9.59
CA CYS A 522 18.34 -15.58 -10.42
C CYS A 522 18.33 -16.60 -11.58
N ILE A 523 19.37 -16.61 -12.41
CA ILE A 523 19.42 -17.47 -13.60
C ILE A 523 19.49 -18.96 -13.24
N ASP A 524 20.25 -19.34 -12.21
CA ASP A 524 20.26 -20.72 -11.71
C ASP A 524 18.87 -21.13 -11.21
N GLY A 525 18.16 -20.24 -10.51
CA GLY A 525 16.79 -20.48 -10.06
C GLY A 525 15.81 -20.64 -11.22
N LEU A 526 15.91 -19.80 -12.24
CA LEU A 526 15.07 -19.89 -13.44
C LEU A 526 15.33 -21.18 -14.23
N LEU A 527 16.58 -21.61 -14.34
CA LEU A 527 16.95 -22.84 -15.08
C LEU A 527 16.63 -24.12 -14.30
N LYS A 528 16.90 -24.15 -12.99
CA LYS A 528 16.95 -25.39 -12.18
C LYS A 528 15.77 -25.53 -11.23
N ASN A 529 15.24 -24.42 -10.74
CA ASN A 529 14.22 -24.39 -9.69
C ASN A 529 12.85 -23.95 -10.20
N THR A 530 12.65 -23.80 -11.51
CA THR A 530 11.37 -23.47 -12.12
C THR A 530 10.83 -24.66 -12.90
N ASP A 531 9.67 -25.18 -12.49
CA ASP A 531 9.00 -26.30 -13.16
C ASP A 531 8.14 -25.76 -14.32
N TYR A 532 8.81 -25.32 -15.40
CA TYR A 532 8.15 -24.90 -16.63
C TYR A 532 8.97 -25.31 -17.87
N PRO A 533 8.44 -26.20 -18.73
CA PRO A 533 9.25 -26.84 -19.78
C PRO A 533 9.53 -25.95 -20.99
N ASN A 534 8.62 -25.04 -21.36
CA ASN A 534 8.72 -24.23 -22.58
C ASN A 534 9.17 -22.80 -22.24
N LEU A 535 10.39 -22.69 -21.73
CA LEU A 535 10.95 -21.46 -21.17
C LEU A 535 12.08 -20.91 -22.04
N GLU A 536 12.01 -19.62 -22.34
CA GLU A 536 13.11 -18.82 -22.90
C GLU A 536 13.55 -17.79 -21.86
N ILE A 537 14.85 -17.71 -21.59
CA ILE A 537 15.42 -16.72 -20.67
C ILE A 537 16.28 -15.76 -21.50
N ILE A 538 15.99 -14.47 -21.38
CA ILE A 538 16.68 -13.39 -22.09
C ILE A 538 17.32 -12.48 -21.06
N VAL A 539 18.64 -12.52 -20.95
CA VAL A 539 19.42 -11.61 -20.12
C VAL A 539 19.84 -10.41 -20.96
N VAL A 540 19.57 -9.19 -20.47
CA VAL A 540 19.93 -7.96 -21.17
C VAL A 540 21.03 -7.25 -20.41
N ASP A 541 22.24 -7.25 -20.96
CA ASP A 541 23.39 -6.60 -20.34
C ASP A 541 23.41 -5.10 -20.64
N ASN A 542 23.25 -4.28 -19.60
CA ASN A 542 23.36 -2.83 -19.70
C ASN A 542 24.74 -2.33 -19.25
N GLN A 543 25.74 -2.63 -20.07
CA GLN A 543 27.12 -2.15 -19.91
C GLN A 543 27.77 -2.64 -18.59
N SER A 544 27.69 -3.96 -18.32
CA SER A 544 28.50 -4.55 -17.25
C SER A 544 30.00 -4.30 -17.50
N SER A 545 30.73 -4.08 -16.42
CA SER A 545 32.15 -3.76 -16.42
C SER A 545 32.97 -4.66 -15.49
N ASP A 546 32.30 -5.33 -14.54
CA ASP A 546 32.91 -6.32 -13.68
C ASP A 546 33.35 -7.55 -14.51
N PRO A 547 34.66 -7.91 -14.49
CA PRO A 547 35.17 -9.07 -15.23
C PRO A 547 34.46 -10.38 -14.89
N ALA A 548 34.04 -10.58 -13.63
CA ALA A 548 33.36 -11.80 -13.22
C ALA A 548 31.95 -11.89 -13.84
N THR A 549 31.24 -10.76 -13.91
CA THR A 549 29.94 -10.65 -14.58
C THR A 549 30.07 -10.90 -16.08
N LEU A 550 31.04 -10.26 -16.75
CA LEU A 550 31.28 -10.47 -18.18
C LEU A 550 31.58 -11.94 -18.50
N SER A 551 32.48 -12.56 -17.73
CA SER A 551 32.81 -13.98 -17.91
C SER A 551 31.59 -14.90 -17.71
N TYR A 552 30.69 -14.54 -16.78
CA TYR A 552 29.47 -15.29 -16.55
C TYR A 552 28.48 -15.14 -17.72
N LEU A 553 28.28 -13.91 -18.22
CA LEU A 553 27.43 -13.61 -19.37
C LEU A 553 27.89 -14.39 -20.62
N ASP A 554 29.20 -14.48 -20.87
CA ASP A 554 29.76 -15.26 -21.98
C ASP A 554 29.45 -16.77 -21.88
N ALA A 555 29.28 -17.29 -20.66
CA ALA A 555 28.99 -18.70 -20.41
C ALA A 555 27.49 -19.06 -20.46
N LEU A 556 26.59 -18.07 -20.38
CA LEU A 556 25.14 -18.28 -20.35
C LEU A 556 24.54 -18.88 -21.63
N PRO A 557 24.98 -18.51 -22.86
CA PRO A 557 24.48 -19.13 -24.09
C PRO A 557 24.64 -20.65 -24.15
N ALA A 558 25.72 -21.19 -23.57
CA ALA A 558 25.94 -22.64 -23.49
C ALA A 558 24.91 -23.36 -22.59
N GLN A 559 24.19 -22.62 -21.74
CA GLN A 559 23.10 -23.11 -20.88
C GLN A 559 21.72 -22.86 -21.48
N GLY A 560 21.63 -22.40 -22.73
CA GLY A 560 20.37 -22.10 -23.40
C GLY A 560 19.77 -20.73 -23.06
N VAL A 561 20.53 -19.85 -22.40
CA VAL A 561 20.11 -18.49 -22.07
C VAL A 561 20.53 -17.52 -23.16
N LYS A 562 19.60 -16.71 -23.67
CA LYS A 562 19.88 -15.67 -24.67
C LYS A 562 20.44 -14.44 -23.97
N VAL A 563 21.61 -13.95 -24.39
CA VAL A 563 22.20 -12.72 -23.86
C VAL A 563 22.18 -11.63 -24.92
N LEU A 564 21.62 -10.47 -24.58
CA LEU A 564 21.50 -9.32 -25.46
C LEU A 564 22.29 -8.14 -24.89
N PRO A 565 23.19 -7.51 -25.66
CA PRO A 565 23.82 -6.26 -25.24
C PRO A 565 22.85 -5.09 -25.41
N TYR A 566 22.85 -4.16 -24.45
CA TYR A 566 22.16 -2.88 -24.54
C TYR A 566 23.11 -1.73 -24.16
N PRO A 567 23.95 -1.25 -25.11
CA PRO A 567 25.02 -0.30 -24.85
C PRO A 567 24.52 1.16 -24.82
N GLN A 568 23.36 1.41 -24.20
CA GLN A 568 22.76 2.74 -24.06
C GLN A 568 22.67 3.14 -22.57
N PRO A 569 22.43 4.43 -22.25
CA PRO A 569 22.16 4.86 -20.88
C PRO A 569 21.01 4.04 -20.25
N PHE A 570 21.11 3.81 -18.94
CA PHE A 570 20.13 3.01 -18.22
C PHE A 570 18.72 3.61 -18.34
N ASN A 571 17.82 2.83 -18.90
CA ASN A 571 16.39 3.07 -18.99
C ASN A 571 15.72 1.70 -18.90
N TYR A 572 15.12 1.39 -17.76
CA TYR A 572 14.53 0.08 -17.49
C TYR A 572 13.43 -0.25 -18.50
N SER A 573 12.60 0.74 -18.82
CA SER A 573 11.52 0.60 -19.80
C SER A 573 12.05 0.30 -21.20
N ALA A 574 13.05 1.05 -21.67
CA ALA A 574 13.66 0.84 -22.98
C ALA A 574 14.39 -0.51 -23.08
N ILE A 575 15.08 -0.93 -22.01
CA ILE A 575 15.76 -2.23 -21.96
C ILE A 575 14.76 -3.38 -22.11
N ASN A 576 13.64 -3.32 -21.39
CA ASN A 576 12.59 -4.34 -21.46
C ASN A 576 11.86 -4.32 -22.81
N ASN A 577 11.56 -3.14 -23.36
CA ASN A 577 10.97 -3.02 -24.71
C ASN A 577 11.89 -3.64 -25.77
N TYR A 578 13.17 -3.29 -25.75
CA TYR A 578 14.18 -3.85 -26.66
C TYR A 578 14.24 -5.39 -26.56
N ALA A 579 14.18 -5.95 -25.36
CA ALA A 579 14.22 -7.39 -25.18
C ALA A 579 12.92 -8.08 -25.59
N ALA A 580 11.77 -7.42 -25.40
CA ALA A 580 10.47 -7.92 -25.85
C ALA A 580 10.44 -8.09 -27.38
N ASP A 581 11.05 -7.17 -28.15
CA ASP A 581 11.19 -7.30 -29.62
C ASP A 581 12.00 -8.53 -30.05
N HIS A 582 12.84 -9.05 -29.15
CA HIS A 582 13.68 -10.22 -29.38
C HIS A 582 13.11 -11.50 -28.76
N ALA A 583 12.02 -11.40 -28.02
CA ALA A 583 11.36 -12.53 -27.39
C ALA A 583 10.56 -13.33 -28.41
N THR A 584 10.46 -14.64 -28.19
CA THR A 584 9.71 -15.55 -29.07
C THR A 584 8.55 -16.25 -28.36
N GLY A 585 8.35 -15.96 -27.08
CA GLY A 585 7.27 -16.47 -26.27
C GLY A 585 5.94 -15.79 -26.58
N GLU A 586 4.86 -16.55 -26.48
CA GLU A 586 3.50 -16.02 -26.51
C GLU A 586 3.20 -15.19 -25.24
N LEU A 587 3.87 -15.55 -24.16
CA LEU A 587 3.83 -14.88 -22.86
C LEU A 587 5.19 -14.25 -22.57
N LEU A 588 5.17 -13.02 -22.07
CA LEU A 588 6.34 -12.29 -21.61
C LEU A 588 6.32 -12.20 -20.09
N GLY A 589 7.49 -12.40 -19.47
CA GLY A 589 7.71 -12.14 -18.05
C GLY A 589 8.77 -11.07 -17.86
N LEU A 590 8.42 -9.97 -17.22
CA LEU A 590 9.38 -8.97 -16.74
C LEU A 590 9.87 -9.42 -15.37
N VAL A 591 11.18 -9.65 -15.23
CA VAL A 591 11.79 -10.20 -14.02
C VAL A 591 13.07 -9.44 -13.69
N ASN A 592 13.23 -9.00 -12.45
CA ASN A 592 14.49 -8.39 -12.02
C ASN A 592 15.59 -9.43 -11.80
N ASN A 593 16.85 -9.02 -11.94
CA ASN A 593 18.02 -9.90 -11.80
C ASN A 593 18.34 -10.35 -10.36
N ASP A 594 17.61 -9.84 -9.36
CA ASP A 594 17.74 -10.11 -7.93
C ASP A 594 16.54 -10.87 -7.35
N ILE A 595 15.84 -11.61 -8.22
CA ILE A 595 14.80 -12.56 -7.84
C ILE A 595 15.42 -13.93 -7.51
N GLU A 596 14.98 -14.53 -6.40
CA GLU A 596 15.31 -15.90 -6.00
C GLU A 596 14.05 -16.77 -6.01
N ILE A 597 14.15 -17.91 -6.70
CA ILE A 597 13.06 -18.88 -6.85
C ILE A 597 13.01 -19.80 -5.62
N ILE A 598 11.92 -19.71 -4.88
CA ILE A 598 11.68 -20.51 -3.65
C ILE A 598 10.56 -21.55 -3.81
N GLU A 599 9.75 -21.45 -4.85
CA GLU A 599 8.64 -22.36 -5.14
C GLU A 599 8.66 -22.77 -6.62
N ALA A 600 8.88 -24.05 -6.90
CA ALA A 600 9.08 -24.49 -8.29
C ALA A 600 7.86 -24.29 -9.22
N GLY A 601 6.64 -24.32 -8.64
CA GLY A 601 5.39 -24.15 -9.39
C GLY A 601 4.99 -22.70 -9.67
N TRP A 602 5.79 -21.70 -9.27
CA TRP A 602 5.41 -20.28 -9.33
C TRP A 602 4.95 -19.83 -10.74
N LEU A 603 5.67 -20.23 -11.78
CA LEU A 603 5.38 -19.81 -13.14
C LEU A 603 4.13 -20.50 -13.69
N LYS A 604 3.92 -21.79 -13.36
CA LYS A 604 2.68 -22.52 -13.71
C LYS A 604 1.46 -21.87 -13.07
N GLU A 605 1.55 -21.44 -11.82
CA GLU A 605 0.49 -20.69 -11.14
C GLU A 605 0.18 -19.39 -11.90
N MET A 606 1.18 -18.56 -12.17
CA MET A 606 0.96 -17.29 -12.87
C MET A 606 0.40 -17.48 -14.29
N VAL A 607 0.91 -18.48 -15.03
CA VAL A 607 0.40 -18.83 -16.36
C VAL A 607 -1.06 -19.29 -16.28
N SER A 608 -1.42 -20.11 -15.29
CA SER A 608 -2.80 -20.59 -15.13
C SER A 608 -3.80 -19.44 -14.93
N GLN A 609 -3.39 -18.38 -14.22
CA GLN A 609 -4.18 -17.17 -14.05
C GLN A 609 -4.24 -16.36 -15.35
N LEU A 610 -3.09 -16.15 -16.01
CA LEU A 610 -3.00 -15.33 -17.23
C LEU A 610 -3.76 -15.93 -18.42
N LEU A 611 -3.87 -17.25 -18.48
CA LEU A 611 -4.60 -17.94 -19.54
C LEU A 611 -6.12 -17.76 -19.47
N ARG A 612 -6.64 -17.28 -18.35
CA ARG A 612 -8.07 -17.01 -18.19
C ARG A 612 -8.53 -15.86 -19.08
N PRO A 613 -9.82 -15.84 -19.46
CA PRO A 613 -10.40 -14.72 -20.21
C PRO A 613 -10.24 -13.40 -19.46
N ASN A 614 -10.02 -12.31 -20.21
CA ASN A 614 -9.96 -10.93 -19.70
C ASN A 614 -8.85 -10.64 -18.66
N VAL A 615 -7.89 -11.54 -18.46
CA VAL A 615 -6.69 -11.27 -17.63
C VAL A 615 -5.61 -10.66 -18.51
N GLY A 616 -5.19 -9.45 -18.15
CA GLY A 616 -4.20 -8.66 -18.87
C GLY A 616 -2.77 -8.90 -18.41
N ALA A 617 -2.55 -8.96 -17.10
CA ALA A 617 -1.27 -9.34 -16.51
C ALA A 617 -1.45 -9.95 -15.12
N VAL A 618 -0.42 -10.66 -14.65
CA VAL A 618 -0.38 -11.36 -13.36
C VAL A 618 0.89 -11.00 -12.61
N GLY A 619 0.76 -10.68 -11.33
CA GLY A 619 1.88 -10.43 -10.41
C GLY A 619 2.02 -11.51 -9.35
N ALA A 620 3.26 -11.82 -8.99
CA ALA A 620 3.62 -12.74 -7.91
C ALA A 620 3.59 -12.07 -6.54
N LYS A 621 3.57 -12.86 -5.47
CA LYS A 621 3.89 -12.37 -4.12
C LYS A 621 5.41 -12.32 -3.96
N LEU A 622 5.95 -11.12 -3.79
CA LEU A 622 7.38 -10.93 -3.57
C LEU A 622 7.64 -10.74 -2.08
N LEU A 623 8.66 -11.43 -1.59
CA LEU A 623 9.11 -11.40 -0.20
C LEU A 623 10.49 -10.75 -0.13
N TRP A 624 10.73 -10.03 0.94
CA TRP A 624 12.07 -9.71 1.38
C TRP A 624 12.80 -11.00 1.81
N PRO A 625 14.16 -11.01 1.85
CA PRO A 625 14.92 -12.17 2.35
C PRO A 625 14.52 -12.61 3.77
N ASN A 626 14.01 -11.69 4.60
CA ASN A 626 13.49 -11.97 5.93
C ASN A 626 12.04 -12.50 5.95
N ARG A 627 11.46 -12.85 4.80
CA ARG A 627 10.08 -13.35 4.63
C ARG A 627 8.97 -12.35 4.94
N MET A 628 9.29 -11.07 5.14
CA MET A 628 8.29 -10.01 5.11
C MET A 628 7.78 -9.82 3.68
N VAL A 629 6.49 -9.51 3.53
CA VAL A 629 5.92 -9.22 2.22
C VAL A 629 6.50 -7.90 1.71
N GLN A 630 7.00 -7.89 0.48
CA GLN A 630 7.43 -6.70 -0.24
C GLN A 630 6.41 -6.28 -1.30
N HIS A 631 5.70 -7.25 -1.88
CA HIS A 631 4.69 -6.99 -2.89
C HIS A 631 3.45 -7.88 -2.70
N GLY A 632 2.41 -7.31 -2.09
CA GLY A 632 1.06 -7.86 -1.99
C GLY A 632 0.07 -7.33 -3.05
N GLY A 633 0.58 -6.68 -4.10
CA GLY A 633 -0.16 -5.80 -5.01
C GLY A 633 0.20 -4.32 -4.82
N VAL A 634 -0.26 -3.44 -5.73
CA VAL A 634 -0.06 -1.98 -5.67
C VAL A 634 -1.41 -1.25 -5.52
N VAL A 635 -1.46 -0.30 -4.59
CA VAL A 635 -2.56 0.68 -4.47
C VAL A 635 -2.14 1.99 -5.11
N VAL A 636 -3.00 2.52 -5.98
CA VAL A 636 -2.82 3.81 -6.64
C VAL A 636 -3.52 4.91 -5.82
N GLY A 637 -2.86 6.07 -5.72
CA GLY A 637 -3.31 7.25 -4.99
C GLY A 637 -2.60 7.48 -3.66
N VAL A 638 -1.76 6.55 -3.18
CA VAL A 638 -1.02 6.73 -1.91
C VAL A 638 -0.08 7.93 -2.03
N ASN A 639 -0.31 8.98 -1.22
CA ASN A 639 0.29 10.32 -1.38
C ASN A 639 0.22 10.89 -2.82
N GLY A 640 -0.85 10.57 -3.57
CA GLY A 640 -1.00 10.97 -4.97
C GLY A 640 -0.18 10.16 -5.98
N LEU A 641 0.53 9.13 -5.52
CA LEU A 641 1.39 8.27 -6.33
C LEU A 641 0.86 6.82 -6.29
N ALA A 642 1.73 5.85 -6.02
CA ALA A 642 1.38 4.45 -5.86
C ALA A 642 2.27 3.82 -4.78
N ALA A 643 1.76 2.82 -4.07
CA ALA A 643 2.55 2.10 -3.05
C ALA A 643 2.24 0.61 -3.04
N HIS A 644 3.27 -0.17 -2.73
CA HIS A 644 3.14 -1.60 -2.47
C HIS A 644 2.31 -1.86 -1.22
N THR A 645 1.55 -2.95 -1.24
CA THR A 645 0.78 -3.42 -0.08
C THR A 645 1.54 -4.56 0.62
N GLY A 646 1.38 -4.66 1.94
CA GLY A 646 1.91 -5.78 2.73
C GLY A 646 3.28 -5.57 3.38
N ASN A 647 3.95 -4.42 3.22
CA ASN A 647 5.30 -4.18 3.80
C ASN A 647 5.42 -4.35 5.33
N ASN A 648 4.28 -4.40 6.03
CA ASN A 648 4.17 -4.64 7.46
C ASN A 648 3.64 -6.04 7.82
N LEU A 649 3.52 -6.94 6.84
CA LEU A 649 2.98 -8.29 6.99
C LEU A 649 4.08 -9.32 6.80
N GLU A 650 4.07 -10.36 7.62
CA GLU A 650 4.82 -11.57 7.36
C GLU A 650 4.17 -12.38 6.23
N GLN A 651 4.94 -13.29 5.62
CA GLN A 651 4.50 -14.18 4.53
C GLN A 651 3.15 -14.87 4.82
N GLN A 652 2.93 -15.30 6.07
CA GLN A 652 1.77 -16.11 6.47
C GLN A 652 0.68 -15.31 7.18
N ASP A 653 0.82 -13.99 7.27
CA ASP A 653 -0.20 -13.14 7.88
C ASP A 653 -1.42 -13.02 6.96
N PRO A 654 -2.65 -12.98 7.50
CA PRO A 654 -3.84 -12.88 6.67
C PRO A 654 -3.96 -11.49 6.03
N GLY A 655 -3.43 -10.46 6.68
CA GLY A 655 -3.62 -9.07 6.27
C GLY A 655 -5.07 -8.63 6.38
N TYR A 656 -5.40 -7.51 5.75
CA TYR A 656 -6.76 -6.98 5.75
C TYR A 656 -7.72 -7.94 5.03
N LEU A 657 -8.75 -8.42 5.73
CA LEU A 657 -9.78 -9.33 5.21
C LEU A 657 -9.22 -10.63 4.58
N GLY A 658 -8.08 -11.12 5.06
CA GLY A 658 -7.43 -12.32 4.50
C GLY A 658 -6.77 -12.10 3.12
N MET A 659 -6.76 -10.87 2.60
CA MET A 659 -6.33 -10.55 1.23
C MET A 659 -4.86 -10.82 0.94
N ASN A 660 -4.00 -11.03 1.95
CA ASN A 660 -2.60 -11.42 1.74
C ASN A 660 -2.44 -12.94 1.41
N GLN A 661 -3.53 -13.71 1.52
CA GLN A 661 -3.54 -15.17 1.40
C GLN A 661 -4.46 -15.68 0.28
N ILE A 662 -5.21 -14.80 -0.38
CA ILE A 662 -6.12 -15.16 -1.49
C ILE A 662 -5.83 -14.34 -2.75
N THR A 663 -6.07 -14.94 -3.91
CA THR A 663 -5.96 -14.28 -5.22
C THR A 663 -6.98 -13.15 -5.32
N ARG A 664 -6.58 -12.01 -5.89
CA ARG A 664 -7.46 -10.85 -6.08
C ARG A 664 -7.05 -10.01 -7.27
N ARG A 665 -7.98 -9.22 -7.77
CA ARG A 665 -7.72 -8.16 -8.73
C ARG A 665 -7.05 -6.97 -8.04
N GLN A 666 -6.16 -6.31 -8.75
CA GLN A 666 -5.44 -5.13 -8.28
C GLN A 666 -5.41 -4.05 -9.36
N SER A 667 -5.12 -2.80 -8.96
CA SER A 667 -4.90 -1.72 -9.93
C SER A 667 -3.57 -1.87 -10.67
N ALA A 668 -2.53 -2.33 -9.96
CA ALA A 668 -1.25 -2.65 -10.56
C ALA A 668 -0.50 -3.74 -9.79
N VAL A 669 0.45 -4.35 -10.48
CA VAL A 669 1.45 -5.29 -9.95
C VAL A 669 2.83 -4.88 -10.44
N THR A 670 3.90 -5.34 -9.78
CA THR A 670 5.26 -4.85 -10.06
C THR A 670 5.99 -5.64 -11.14
N ALA A 671 6.77 -4.96 -11.98
CA ALA A 671 7.64 -5.59 -12.99
C ALA A 671 8.89 -6.29 -12.39
N ALA A 672 9.07 -6.29 -11.07
CA ALA A 672 10.06 -7.19 -10.45
C ALA A 672 9.73 -8.66 -10.71
N CYS A 673 8.44 -9.02 -10.82
CA CYS A 673 7.97 -10.26 -11.43
C CYS A 673 6.51 -10.10 -11.92
N LEU A 674 6.36 -9.84 -13.22
CA LEU A 674 5.07 -9.61 -13.89
C LEU A 674 4.98 -10.45 -15.15
N LEU A 675 3.89 -11.19 -15.33
CA LEU A 675 3.62 -12.00 -16.52
C LEU A 675 2.44 -11.41 -17.32
N LEU A 676 2.59 -11.30 -18.64
CA LEU A 676 1.52 -10.86 -19.54
C LEU A 676 1.65 -11.48 -20.94
N ARG A 677 0.64 -11.31 -21.79
CA ARG A 677 0.71 -11.78 -23.19
C ARG A 677 1.54 -10.80 -24.02
N ALA A 678 2.37 -11.32 -24.93
CA ALA A 678 3.13 -10.48 -25.86
C ALA A 678 2.18 -9.54 -26.65
N SER A 679 1.07 -10.08 -27.15
CA SER A 679 0.05 -9.31 -27.87
C SER A 679 -0.56 -8.15 -27.06
N ILE A 680 -0.61 -8.26 -25.73
CA ILE A 680 -1.12 -7.19 -24.85
C ILE A 680 -0.03 -6.15 -24.63
N PHE A 681 1.21 -6.57 -24.42
CA PHE A 681 2.37 -5.67 -24.34
C PHE A 681 2.47 -4.81 -25.60
N ASP A 682 2.32 -5.42 -26.78
CA ASP A 682 2.30 -4.71 -28.07
C ASP A 682 1.09 -3.77 -28.19
N ALA A 683 -0.11 -4.22 -27.78
CA ALA A 683 -1.34 -3.43 -27.89
C ALA A 683 -1.32 -2.14 -27.06
N VAL A 684 -0.48 -2.08 -26.03
CA VAL A 684 -0.29 -0.88 -25.22
C VAL A 684 0.99 -0.11 -25.56
N ASP A 685 1.75 -0.53 -26.58
CA ASP A 685 3.04 0.05 -26.98
C ASP A 685 4.13 -0.09 -25.90
N GLY A 686 4.17 -1.26 -25.25
CA GLY A 686 5.18 -1.62 -24.25
C GLY A 686 5.20 -0.72 -23.01
N LEU A 687 6.38 -0.56 -22.40
CA LEU A 687 6.61 0.38 -21.30
C LEU A 687 6.89 1.79 -21.86
N ASP A 688 6.37 2.83 -21.20
CA ASP A 688 6.60 4.22 -21.62
C ASP A 688 8.01 4.68 -21.23
N GLU A 689 8.97 4.46 -22.11
CA GLU A 689 10.39 4.76 -21.91
C GLU A 689 10.72 6.25 -21.82
N ARG A 690 9.76 7.14 -22.16
CA ARG A 690 9.95 8.59 -22.11
C ARG A 690 9.43 9.17 -20.81
N ALA A 691 8.18 8.84 -20.45
CA ALA A 691 7.56 9.34 -19.23
C ALA A 691 8.06 8.62 -17.98
N PHE A 692 8.29 7.31 -18.08
CA PHE A 692 8.62 6.44 -16.96
C PHE A 692 9.84 5.57 -17.28
N PRO A 693 11.03 6.14 -17.51
CA PRO A 693 12.22 5.36 -17.84
C PRO A 693 12.69 4.43 -16.72
N VAL A 694 12.35 4.70 -15.45
CA VAL A 694 12.99 4.08 -14.28
C VAL A 694 12.01 3.78 -13.15
N ALA A 695 11.04 4.64 -12.86
CA ALA A 695 10.04 4.47 -11.81
C ALA A 695 8.62 4.57 -12.37
N PHE A 696 7.65 3.92 -11.70
CA PHE A 696 6.22 3.85 -12.09
C PHE A 696 5.92 3.22 -13.46
N ASN A 697 6.92 2.66 -14.14
CA ASN A 697 6.76 2.06 -15.46
C ASN A 697 5.78 0.87 -15.45
N ASP A 698 5.84 0.06 -14.41
CA ASP A 698 4.98 -1.10 -14.18
C ASP A 698 3.55 -0.69 -13.81
N VAL A 699 3.40 0.33 -12.96
CA VAL A 699 2.10 0.89 -12.60
C VAL A 699 1.43 1.54 -13.81
N ASP A 700 2.15 2.33 -14.59
CA ASP A 700 1.66 2.93 -15.84
C ASP A 700 1.23 1.86 -16.86
N LEU A 701 2.03 0.82 -17.05
CA LEU A 701 1.69 -0.32 -17.91
C LEU A 701 0.39 -0.99 -17.44
N CYS A 702 0.26 -1.29 -16.16
CA CYS A 702 -0.94 -1.91 -15.60
C CYS A 702 -2.18 -1.03 -15.82
N LEU A 703 -2.08 0.27 -15.57
CA LEU A 703 -3.20 1.20 -15.76
C LEU A 703 -3.60 1.35 -17.23
N ARG A 704 -2.65 1.31 -18.17
CA ARG A 704 -2.94 1.25 -19.62
C ARG A 704 -3.61 -0.06 -20.02
N ILE A 705 -3.16 -1.20 -19.49
CA ILE A 705 -3.83 -2.50 -19.70
C ILE A 705 -5.28 -2.46 -19.20
N GLN A 706 -5.55 -1.82 -18.06
CA GLN A 706 -6.92 -1.63 -17.57
C GLN A 706 -7.78 -0.74 -18.47
N GLN A 707 -7.19 0.23 -19.17
CA GLN A 707 -7.92 1.04 -20.15
C GLN A 707 -8.44 0.21 -21.32
N LEU A 708 -7.81 -0.94 -21.62
CA LEU A 708 -8.33 -1.93 -22.58
C LEU A 708 -9.47 -2.78 -22.02
N GLY A 709 -9.87 -2.56 -20.76
CA GLY A 709 -10.91 -3.34 -20.07
C GLY A 709 -10.40 -4.62 -19.42
N LEU A 710 -9.08 -4.90 -19.46
CA LEU A 710 -8.50 -6.12 -18.93
C LEU A 710 -8.24 -6.02 -17.41
N HIS A 711 -8.20 -7.17 -16.75
CA HIS A 711 -7.98 -7.29 -15.30
C HIS A 711 -6.52 -7.62 -14.98
N LEU A 712 -6.04 -7.08 -13.87
CA LEU A 712 -4.71 -7.37 -13.35
C LEU A 712 -4.90 -8.24 -12.12
N ILE A 713 -4.25 -9.41 -12.10
CA ILE A 713 -4.38 -10.38 -11.01
C ILE A 713 -3.10 -10.38 -10.19
N TRP A 714 -3.25 -10.35 -8.86
CA TRP A 714 -2.18 -10.69 -7.95
C TRP A 714 -2.49 -12.04 -7.30
N THR A 715 -1.54 -12.97 -7.32
CA THR A 715 -1.70 -14.30 -6.73
C THR A 715 -0.67 -14.53 -5.60
N PRO A 716 -1.12 -14.91 -4.39
CA PRO A 716 -0.21 -15.28 -3.30
C PRO A 716 0.41 -16.67 -3.47
N PHE A 717 -0.02 -17.43 -4.47
CA PHE A 717 0.40 -18.82 -4.71
C PHE A 717 1.60 -18.94 -5.67
N ALA A 718 2.13 -17.81 -6.13
CA ALA A 718 3.43 -17.70 -6.78
C ALA A 718 4.32 -16.84 -5.89
N GLN A 719 5.20 -17.46 -5.10
CA GLN A 719 6.05 -16.74 -4.14
C GLN A 719 7.52 -16.77 -4.54
N LEU A 720 8.15 -15.62 -4.47
CA LEU A 720 9.55 -15.39 -4.82
C LEU A 720 10.19 -14.47 -3.79
N ILE A 721 11.51 -14.57 -3.60
CA ILE A 721 12.27 -13.57 -2.85
C ILE A 721 12.80 -12.53 -3.83
N HIS A 722 12.72 -11.25 -3.47
CA HIS A 722 13.31 -10.14 -4.23
C HIS A 722 14.25 -9.36 -3.29
N ALA A 723 15.55 -9.50 -3.50
CA ALA A 723 16.59 -8.90 -2.66
C ALA A 723 16.87 -7.42 -3.03
N GLU A 724 15.80 -6.60 -3.03
CA GLU A 724 15.85 -5.21 -3.49
C GLU A 724 16.90 -4.36 -2.72
N SER A 725 17.53 -3.41 -3.41
CA SER A 725 18.64 -2.55 -2.98
C SER A 725 20.06 -3.09 -3.13
N ALA A 726 20.25 -4.32 -3.63
CA ALA A 726 21.59 -4.87 -3.84
C ALA A 726 22.32 -4.30 -5.09
N SER A 727 21.59 -3.81 -6.11
CA SER A 727 22.19 -3.29 -7.36
C SER A 727 22.00 -1.77 -7.58
N ARG A 728 20.91 -1.17 -7.08
CA ARG A 728 20.44 0.16 -7.56
C ARG A 728 21.05 1.37 -6.82
N GLY A 729 21.43 1.19 -5.55
CA GLY A 729 21.78 2.30 -4.65
C GLY A 729 20.61 3.29 -4.44
N LYS A 730 20.69 4.15 -3.42
CA LYS A 730 19.65 5.18 -3.18
C LYS A 730 19.76 6.30 -4.24
N ASP A 731 18.63 6.89 -4.66
CA ASP A 731 18.57 8.07 -5.56
C ASP A 731 19.07 9.35 -4.85
N GLN A 732 20.35 9.37 -4.47
CA GLN A 732 20.96 10.43 -3.69
C GLN A 732 21.69 11.48 -4.55
N ILE A 733 21.99 11.15 -5.80
CA ILE A 733 22.68 12.04 -6.76
C ILE A 733 21.67 13.00 -7.41
N PRO A 734 21.98 14.30 -7.59
CA PRO A 734 21.02 15.33 -8.06
C PRO A 734 20.27 14.98 -9.35
N GLU A 735 20.94 14.36 -10.32
CA GLU A 735 20.34 13.96 -11.60
C GLU A 735 19.28 12.87 -11.43
N LYS A 736 19.55 11.88 -10.57
CA LYS A 736 18.60 10.80 -10.24
C LYS A 736 17.38 11.34 -9.48
N ARG A 737 17.59 12.31 -8.57
CA ARG A 737 16.50 13.02 -7.87
C ARG A 737 15.65 13.82 -8.84
N ALA A 738 16.27 14.60 -9.73
CA ALA A 738 15.55 15.39 -10.73
C ALA A 738 14.73 14.51 -11.67
N ARG A 739 15.25 13.35 -12.09
CA ARG A 739 14.49 12.34 -12.84
C ARG A 739 13.31 11.81 -12.02
N ALA A 740 13.55 11.34 -10.79
CA ALA A 740 12.50 10.81 -9.93
C ALA A 740 11.37 11.83 -9.68
N SER A 741 11.70 13.11 -9.45
CA SER A 741 10.69 14.17 -9.32
C SER A 741 9.90 14.39 -10.61
N ARG A 742 10.55 14.32 -11.79
CA ARG A 742 9.83 14.40 -13.07
C ARG A 742 8.90 13.20 -13.30
N GLU A 743 9.35 11.99 -13.00
CA GLU A 743 8.53 10.77 -13.11
C GLU A 743 7.34 10.83 -12.15
N GLN A 744 7.55 11.28 -10.91
CA GLN A 744 6.47 11.50 -9.93
C GLN A 744 5.45 12.53 -10.45
N GLN A 745 5.93 13.68 -10.93
CA GLN A 745 5.05 14.72 -11.46
C GLN A 745 4.28 14.23 -12.69
N GLY A 746 4.95 13.55 -13.62
CA GLY A 746 4.32 12.95 -14.80
C GLY A 746 3.29 11.89 -14.44
N PHE A 747 3.55 11.07 -13.41
CA PHE A 747 2.58 10.11 -12.90
C PHE A 747 1.34 10.83 -12.33
N ILE A 748 1.54 11.85 -11.51
CA ILE A 748 0.46 12.65 -10.93
C ILE A 748 -0.37 13.31 -12.03
N GLU A 749 0.26 13.91 -13.02
CA GLU A 749 -0.41 14.58 -14.13
C GLU A 749 -1.22 13.60 -15.00
N ARG A 750 -0.66 12.43 -15.30
CA ARG A 750 -1.30 11.42 -16.16
C ARG A 750 -2.43 10.68 -15.45
N TRP A 751 -2.22 10.29 -14.18
CA TRP A 751 -3.08 9.32 -13.50
C TRP A 751 -3.83 9.90 -12.30
N SER A 752 -3.28 10.90 -11.60
CA SER A 752 -3.86 11.41 -10.35
C SER A 752 -4.70 12.69 -10.52
N HIS A 753 -4.39 13.53 -11.51
CA HIS A 753 -5.06 14.82 -11.75
C HIS A 753 -6.55 14.67 -12.17
N VAL A 754 -6.97 13.45 -12.53
CA VAL A 754 -8.33 13.17 -13.04
C VAL A 754 -9.29 12.63 -11.96
N GLY A 755 -8.91 12.66 -10.68
CA GLY A 755 -9.75 12.14 -9.60
C GLY A 755 -10.03 10.64 -9.72
N GLN A 756 -9.12 9.88 -10.37
CA GLN A 756 -9.21 8.44 -10.46
C GLN A 756 -8.99 7.84 -9.06
N ASN A 757 -10.08 7.34 -8.48
CA ASN A 757 -10.02 6.50 -7.30
C ASN A 757 -9.70 5.07 -7.76
N ASP A 758 -8.70 4.47 -7.12
CA ASP A 758 -8.41 3.04 -7.25
C ASP A 758 -9.68 2.23 -6.93
N LEU A 759 -10.20 1.50 -7.91
CA LEU A 759 -11.46 0.76 -7.77
C LEU A 759 -11.32 -0.43 -6.81
N TYR A 760 -10.12 -0.97 -6.68
CA TYR A 760 -9.81 -2.11 -5.82
C TYR A 760 -9.38 -1.67 -4.42
N TYR A 761 -9.36 -0.35 -4.14
CA TYR A 761 -9.09 0.20 -2.82
C TYR A 761 -10.26 1.04 -2.31
N HIS A 762 -10.67 0.84 -1.06
CA HIS A 762 -11.86 1.51 -0.54
C HIS A 762 -11.58 2.99 -0.17
N PRO A 763 -12.48 3.96 -0.49
CA PRO A 763 -12.28 5.38 -0.23
C PRO A 763 -12.11 5.74 1.26
N ALA A 764 -12.74 4.98 2.16
CA ALA A 764 -12.58 5.13 3.61
C ALA A 764 -11.27 4.59 4.18
N LEU A 765 -10.45 3.89 3.38
CA LEU A 765 -9.13 3.45 3.82
C LEU A 765 -8.09 4.54 3.53
N SER A 766 -7.10 4.65 4.39
CA SER A 766 -6.10 5.71 4.30
C SER A 766 -5.19 5.57 3.06
N LEU A 767 -4.80 6.69 2.50
CA LEU A 767 -3.76 6.81 1.47
C LEU A 767 -2.49 7.47 2.02
N ASP A 768 -2.36 7.55 3.33
CA ASP A 768 -1.20 8.10 4.01
C ASP A 768 -0.07 7.06 4.12
N TYR A 769 1.14 7.48 3.77
CA TYR A 769 2.32 6.62 3.78
C TYR A 769 2.64 6.04 5.17
N LEU A 770 2.37 6.77 6.27
CA LEU A 770 2.71 6.27 7.61
C LEU A 770 1.82 5.11 8.04
N SER A 771 0.53 5.19 7.73
CA SER A 771 -0.37 4.06 7.94
C SER A 771 -0.12 2.94 6.92
N GLY A 772 0.29 3.29 5.70
CA GLY A 772 0.39 2.37 4.58
C GLY A 772 -0.98 1.86 4.11
N PRO A 773 -1.04 1.16 2.96
CA PRO A 773 -2.28 0.57 2.49
C PRO A 773 -2.91 -0.36 3.53
N TYR A 774 -4.22 -0.22 3.74
CA TYR A 774 -5.00 -0.98 4.73
C TYR A 774 -4.59 -0.78 6.20
N GLY A 775 -3.73 0.20 6.51
CA GLY A 775 -3.28 0.43 7.88
C GLY A 775 -4.19 1.32 8.72
N GLY A 776 -5.16 2.01 8.12
CA GLY A 776 -6.07 2.91 8.84
C GLY A 776 -7.21 3.48 8.01
N LEU A 777 -8.01 4.32 8.65
CA LEU A 777 -9.17 5.05 8.13
C LEU A 777 -8.72 6.37 7.50
N ALA A 778 -9.32 6.77 6.39
CA ALA A 778 -9.08 8.05 5.73
C ALA A 778 -9.76 9.19 6.49
N ILE A 779 -9.04 10.30 6.67
CA ILE A 779 -9.59 11.55 7.20
C ILE A 779 -9.11 12.70 6.28
N PRO A 780 -10.00 13.62 5.86
CA PRO A 780 -11.44 13.37 5.74
C PRO A 780 -11.69 12.17 4.83
N CYS A 781 -12.88 11.56 4.93
CA CYS A 781 -13.23 10.45 4.05
C CYS A 781 -13.28 10.93 2.58
N ARG A 782 -12.69 10.15 1.66
CA ARG A 782 -12.79 10.42 0.22
C ARG A 782 -14.24 10.23 -0.26
N PRO A 783 -14.66 10.85 -1.38
CA PRO A 783 -16.05 10.83 -1.84
C PRO A 783 -16.65 9.41 -1.92
N LEU A 784 -17.71 9.17 -1.14
CA LEU A 784 -18.43 7.89 -1.06
C LEU A 784 -19.46 7.72 -2.19
N LYS A 785 -19.03 7.96 -3.43
CA LYS A 785 -19.89 7.81 -4.62
C LYS A 785 -20.07 6.33 -4.96
N VAL A 786 -21.22 5.97 -5.54
CA VAL A 786 -21.46 4.61 -6.07
C VAL A 786 -20.39 4.25 -7.08
N ARG A 787 -19.79 3.07 -6.92
CA ARG A 787 -18.71 2.54 -7.76
C ARG A 787 -19.22 1.29 -8.47
N ALA A 788 -18.76 1.07 -9.70
CA ALA A 788 -19.01 -0.17 -10.42
C ALA A 788 -17.75 -0.54 -11.18
N GLY A 789 -17.47 -1.83 -11.30
CA GLY A 789 -16.48 -2.28 -12.28
C GLY A 789 -16.87 -1.79 -13.68
N LYS A 790 -15.91 -1.41 -14.51
CA LYS A 790 -16.20 -1.15 -15.92
C LYS A 790 -16.72 -2.44 -16.56
N ALA A 791 -17.87 -2.37 -17.22
CA ALA A 791 -18.30 -3.45 -18.09
C ALA A 791 -17.23 -3.63 -19.18
N LEU A 792 -16.83 -4.87 -19.44
CA LEU A 792 -15.89 -5.21 -20.51
C LEU A 792 -16.46 -4.63 -21.82
N VAL A 793 -15.77 -3.64 -22.39
CA VAL A 793 -16.12 -3.14 -23.72
C VAL A 793 -15.74 -4.27 -24.67
N GLN A 794 -16.72 -4.87 -25.34
CA GLN A 794 -16.45 -5.80 -26.43
C GLN A 794 -15.66 -5.04 -27.49
N THR A 795 -14.35 -5.29 -27.56
CA THR A 795 -13.61 -5.14 -28.81
C THR A 795 -14.26 -6.11 -29.79
N LYS A 796 -15.03 -5.57 -30.74
CA LYS A 796 -15.49 -6.33 -31.90
C LYS A 796 -14.25 -7.00 -32.50
N ARG A 797 -14.24 -8.33 -32.48
CA ARG A 797 -13.26 -9.14 -33.21
C ARG A 797 -13.28 -8.79 -34.69
#